data_AF-A0A916HNZ4-F1
#
_entry.id   AF-A0A916HNZ4-F1
#
_cell.length_a   1.000
_cell.length_b   1.000
_cell.length_c   1.000
_cell.angle_alpha   90.00
_cell.angle_beta   90.00
_cell.angle_gamma   90.00
#
_symmetry.space_group_name_H-M   'P 1'
#
loop_
_entity.id
_entity.type
_entity.pdbx_description
1 polymer ?
#
loop_
_entity_poly.entity_id
_entity_poly.type
_entity_poly.pdbx_seq_one_letter_code
_entity_poly.pdbx_strand_id
1 'polypeptide(L)'
;MSKQKRMIVLSFAVFLSLLAAAAMPLVVLAQDEIPPQPDTPVEVEDEPVVDESAVGESVAQPAPEETITEEVTIPEILEQLPEDTALVVVDEEGEALPLVSTEAAEVLAAPDPYFTAGGTTYRFLPSGADCSAYAAGTCFTSDTPIQDAVVYLSTTLNTKPDDGNIYVESGTYTENVFVDGFAWTTAGGDIPDYLGIIGAGSGVGGSTLTGSFSILGMNAFTLSGFTVNADSGDAIYVDGQEGALELADLEVIATMDEATGISVWSYHGDVDLTNVSSTTRGTGLRISADDGDVNLNGIDMSGNSFDGAVVDAWNGSLTVQQSNFSGNGGSGLFAGALAGDVTLSNATANGNSGSGAILSGYDITVNGGEFSKNGNGEGVGLFLFSFNNLTLNNVTATENEGSGFMGGGPGTATINGGNFSGNLFDGMDVFANGGVTLNHVTASDNMRSGALVDGDSINVLCGSYTGNDDYGLELDGNADLRGPILTGNTDGEYNLWSGTVTSGPCGKQVEAKSGEEGGERGYKPQNNLSGEPPVCNGEKKVLLGTGDGFGIFQNLCGLDFQLEEVKTGILPGVLPGGFVYIAGMDVGISSGEQVVEELPVGGKITLKFPIPTGADEASLAVLFWNGSTWVEVTGGKAVDGFYVIGVNQPGTYVLAS
;
A
#
# COMPACT_ATOMS: atom_id res chain seq x y z
N MET A 1 26.39 -0.02 -16.84
CA MET A 1 27.03 -0.08 -15.50
C MET A 1 26.93 -1.55 -15.03
N SER A 2 27.89 -2.14 -14.31
CA SER A 2 27.76 -3.56 -13.91
C SER A 2 26.65 -3.75 -12.85
N LYS A 3 25.94 -4.89 -12.82
CA LYS A 3 24.88 -5.20 -11.85
C LYS A 3 25.28 -4.88 -10.40
N GLN A 4 26.51 -5.25 -10.04
CA GLN A 4 27.10 -4.95 -8.73
C GLN A 4 27.21 -3.45 -8.40
N LYS A 5 27.45 -2.58 -9.40
CA LYS A 5 27.55 -1.12 -9.20
C LYS A 5 26.18 -0.47 -9.01
N ARG A 6 25.12 -0.96 -9.67
CA ARG A 6 23.74 -0.47 -9.48
C ARG A 6 23.26 -0.77 -8.06
N MET A 7 23.49 -2.00 -7.57
CA MET A 7 23.22 -2.34 -6.17
C MET A 7 24.05 -1.52 -5.18
N ILE A 8 25.34 -1.29 -5.43
CA ILE A 8 26.17 -0.46 -4.53
C ILE A 8 25.62 0.97 -4.44
N VAL A 9 25.13 1.55 -5.54
CA VAL A 9 24.52 2.89 -5.52
C VAL A 9 23.19 2.87 -4.75
N LEU A 10 22.33 1.87 -4.97
CA LEU A 10 21.10 1.68 -4.19
C LEU A 10 21.41 1.54 -2.69
N SER A 11 22.28 0.60 -2.29
CA SER A 11 22.64 0.37 -0.90
C SER A 11 23.32 1.59 -0.24
N PHE A 12 24.05 2.39 -1.02
CA PHE A 12 24.67 3.62 -0.52
C PHE A 12 23.63 4.74 -0.31
N ALA A 13 22.62 4.84 -1.18
CA ALA A 13 21.54 5.81 -1.02
C ALA A 13 20.76 5.55 0.29
N VAL A 14 20.39 4.30 0.56
CA VAL A 14 19.72 3.88 1.82
C VAL A 14 20.58 4.15 3.03
N PHE A 15 21.85 3.73 2.99
CA PHE A 15 22.75 3.91 4.11
C PHE A 15 22.97 5.40 4.42
N LEU A 16 23.08 6.24 3.38
CA LEU A 16 23.20 7.68 3.55
C LEU A 16 21.90 8.31 4.07
N SER A 17 20.73 7.83 3.65
CA SER A 17 19.44 8.35 4.11
C SER A 17 19.07 7.88 5.52
N LEU A 18 19.40 6.64 5.90
CA LEU A 18 19.30 6.14 7.29
C LEU A 18 20.29 6.88 8.20
N LEU A 19 21.53 7.12 7.73
CA LEU A 19 22.48 7.94 8.46
C LEU A 19 22.02 9.39 8.59
N ALA A 20 21.41 9.97 7.55
CA ALA A 20 20.86 11.32 7.61
C ALA A 20 19.69 11.38 8.60
N ALA A 21 18.83 10.37 8.63
CA ALA A 21 17.81 10.24 9.66
C ALA A 21 18.45 10.20 11.05
N ALA A 22 19.39 9.28 11.31
CA ALA A 22 20.03 9.09 12.61
C ALA A 22 20.94 10.25 13.09
N ALA A 23 21.43 11.12 12.18
CA ALA A 23 22.45 12.12 12.48
C ALA A 23 21.94 13.57 12.64
N MET A 24 20.63 13.81 12.76
CA MET A 24 20.11 15.17 12.95
C MET A 24 19.76 15.51 14.42
N PRO A 25 20.68 16.12 15.17
CA PRO A 25 20.36 17.23 16.04
C PRO A 25 20.56 18.54 15.25
N LEU A 26 19.49 19.29 14.98
CA LEU A 26 19.58 20.59 14.33
C LEU A 26 20.23 21.60 15.29
N VAL A 27 21.52 21.88 15.09
CA VAL A 27 22.11 23.15 15.49
C VAL A 27 22.04 24.08 14.28
N VAL A 28 21.01 24.93 14.26
CA VAL A 28 20.94 26.09 13.38
C VAL A 28 22.00 27.09 13.85
N LEU A 29 23.16 27.11 13.18
CA LEU A 29 24.09 28.23 13.32
C LEU A 29 23.62 29.36 12.41
N ALA A 30 22.96 30.35 12.99
CA ALA A 30 22.87 31.67 12.38
C ALA A 30 24.28 32.26 12.27
N GLN A 31 24.83 32.34 11.06
CA GLN A 31 25.98 33.20 10.78
C GLN A 31 25.67 34.10 9.60
N ASP A 32 25.36 35.34 9.94
CA ASP A 32 25.60 36.52 9.13
C ASP A 32 27.04 36.48 8.58
N GLU A 33 27.19 36.44 7.25
CA GLU A 33 28.12 37.29 6.48
C GLU A 33 28.07 36.89 5.00
N ILE A 34 27.57 37.80 4.16
CA ILE A 34 27.60 37.71 2.69
C ILE A 34 29.03 37.99 2.22
N PRO A 35 29.70 37.07 1.48
CA PRO A 35 30.95 37.40 0.81
C PRO A 35 30.69 38.20 -0.47
N PRO A 36 31.51 39.21 -0.81
CA PRO A 36 31.27 40.05 -1.98
C PRO A 36 31.51 39.26 -3.28
N GLN A 37 30.56 39.37 -4.21
CA GLN A 37 30.74 38.83 -5.56
C GLN A 37 31.78 39.64 -6.36
N PRO A 38 32.58 38.97 -7.23
CA PRO A 38 33.51 39.66 -8.11
C PRO A 38 32.82 40.18 -9.37
N ASP A 39 33.13 41.44 -9.71
CA ASP A 39 32.73 42.13 -10.93
C ASP A 39 33.06 41.34 -12.20
N THR A 40 32.07 41.13 -13.07
CA THR A 40 32.29 40.97 -14.53
C THR A 40 31.15 41.64 -15.31
N PRO A 41 31.44 42.16 -16.53
CA PRO A 41 30.78 43.34 -17.05
C PRO A 41 29.54 43.05 -17.92
N VAL A 42 28.65 44.03 -17.88
CA VAL A 42 27.40 44.19 -18.64
C VAL A 42 27.62 44.06 -20.15
N GLU A 43 26.90 43.15 -20.79
CA GLU A 43 26.61 43.17 -22.23
C GLU A 43 25.11 43.47 -22.41
N VAL A 44 24.85 44.51 -23.20
CA VAL A 44 23.54 45.09 -23.47
C VAL A 44 23.05 44.51 -24.79
N GLU A 45 21.89 43.86 -24.82
CA GLU A 45 21.07 43.79 -26.04
C GLU A 45 19.59 43.99 -25.72
N ASP A 46 18.97 44.78 -26.59
CA ASP A 46 17.68 45.44 -26.48
C ASP A 46 16.47 44.49 -26.58
N GLU A 47 15.46 44.69 -25.72
CA GLU A 47 14.10 44.24 -25.98
C GLU A 47 13.37 45.20 -26.92
N PRO A 48 12.54 44.72 -27.87
CA PRO A 48 11.48 45.53 -28.43
C PRO A 48 10.18 45.35 -27.62
N VAL A 49 9.72 46.47 -27.09
CA VAL A 49 8.39 46.72 -26.52
C VAL A 49 7.28 46.41 -27.53
N VAL A 50 6.29 45.62 -27.13
CA VAL A 50 4.94 45.65 -27.70
C VAL A 50 3.93 45.73 -26.56
N ASP A 51 3.24 46.86 -26.50
CA ASP A 51 2.04 47.14 -25.72
C ASP A 51 0.85 47.07 -26.68
N GLU A 52 -0.18 46.29 -26.34
CA GLU A 52 -1.57 46.79 -26.35
C GLU A 52 -2.58 45.75 -25.81
N SER A 53 -3.30 46.20 -24.78
CA SER A 53 -4.76 46.07 -24.59
C SER A 53 -5.37 44.81 -23.97
N ALA A 54 -5.63 44.93 -22.66
CA ALA A 54 -6.96 44.98 -22.03
C ALA A 54 -8.08 44.02 -22.52
N VAL A 55 -8.32 42.97 -21.74
CA VAL A 55 -9.65 42.38 -21.44
C VAL A 55 -9.53 41.83 -20.01
N GLY A 56 -10.14 42.40 -18.98
CA GLY A 56 -11.55 42.21 -18.65
C GLY A 56 -11.63 41.62 -17.23
N GLU A 57 -11.88 42.50 -16.26
CA GLU A 57 -12.18 42.19 -14.86
C GLU A 57 -13.26 41.11 -14.75
N SER A 58 -12.94 39.99 -14.08
CA SER A 58 -13.92 39.05 -13.55
C SER A 58 -13.78 39.06 -12.04
N VAL A 59 -14.70 39.77 -11.40
CA VAL A 59 -14.89 39.80 -9.95
C VAL A 59 -15.31 38.41 -9.49
N ALA A 60 -14.40 37.68 -8.84
CA ALA A 60 -14.75 36.49 -8.07
C ALA A 60 -15.39 36.94 -6.76
N GLN A 61 -16.67 36.61 -6.63
CA GLN A 61 -17.50 36.82 -5.46
C GLN A 61 -16.96 36.01 -4.27
N PRO A 62 -16.88 36.57 -3.05
CA PRO A 62 -16.46 35.79 -1.88
C PRO A 62 -17.50 34.70 -1.58
N ALA A 63 -17.01 33.48 -1.37
CA ALA A 63 -17.77 32.38 -0.80
C ALA A 63 -18.28 32.76 0.60
N PRO A 64 -19.45 32.26 1.02
CA PRO A 64 -20.01 32.62 2.32
C PRO A 64 -19.15 32.05 3.44
N GLU A 65 -18.89 32.89 4.45
CA GLU A 65 -18.40 32.49 5.77
C GLU A 65 -19.25 31.32 6.29
N GLU A 66 -18.61 30.20 6.61
CA GLU A 66 -19.22 29.16 7.42
C GLU A 66 -19.42 29.74 8.83
N THR A 67 -20.69 29.97 9.14
CA THR A 67 -21.19 30.26 10.47
C THR A 67 -20.83 29.12 11.42
N ILE A 68 -20.15 29.51 12.49
CA ILE A 68 -19.93 28.79 13.75
C ILE A 68 -21.11 27.87 14.07
N THR A 69 -20.85 26.57 14.15
CA THR A 69 -21.73 25.57 14.72
C THR A 69 -21.97 25.94 16.19
N GLU A 70 -23.22 26.23 16.54
CA GLU A 70 -23.63 26.35 17.95
C GLU A 70 -23.28 25.05 18.67
N GLU A 71 -22.68 25.17 19.86
CA GLU A 71 -22.50 24.05 20.78
C GLU A 71 -23.87 23.41 21.03
N VAL A 72 -24.02 22.13 20.68
CA VAL A 72 -25.21 21.35 21.04
C VAL A 72 -25.26 21.30 22.57
N THR A 73 -26.25 21.96 23.14
CA THR A 73 -26.39 22.04 24.59
C THR A 73 -27.09 20.77 25.12
N ILE A 74 -26.77 20.36 26.34
CA ILE A 74 -27.36 19.20 27.04
C ILE A 74 -28.91 19.09 26.90
N PRO A 75 -29.69 20.19 26.87
CA PRO A 75 -31.13 20.15 26.56
C PRO A 75 -31.50 19.45 25.24
N GLU A 76 -30.71 19.60 24.17
CA GLU A 76 -31.02 19.01 22.84
C GLU A 76 -30.78 17.50 22.81
N ILE A 77 -29.86 16.98 23.63
CA ILE A 77 -29.59 15.53 23.76
C ILE A 77 -30.72 14.85 24.56
N LEU A 78 -31.30 15.56 25.53
CA LEU A 78 -32.39 15.05 26.37
C LEU A 78 -33.73 14.92 25.63
N GLU A 79 -33.96 15.69 24.55
CA GLU A 79 -35.15 15.55 23.69
C GLU A 79 -35.14 14.27 22.82
N GLN A 80 -34.01 13.57 22.71
CA GLN A 80 -33.86 12.36 21.89
C GLN A 80 -34.00 11.04 22.68
N LEU A 81 -34.21 11.10 24.00
CA LEU A 81 -34.46 9.90 24.81
C LEU A 81 -35.91 9.40 24.61
N PRO A 82 -36.14 8.07 24.47
CA PRO A 82 -37.50 7.52 24.43
C PRO A 82 -38.30 7.92 25.67
N GLU A 83 -39.58 8.29 25.50
CA GLU A 83 -40.47 8.85 26.56
C GLU A 83 -40.58 7.99 27.84
N ASP A 84 -40.07 6.75 27.84
CA ASP A 84 -40.10 5.81 28.97
C ASP A 84 -38.72 5.54 29.62
N THR A 85 -37.68 6.30 29.28
CA THR A 85 -36.36 6.18 29.93
C THR A 85 -36.23 7.21 31.06
N ALA A 86 -36.41 6.78 32.31
CA ALA A 86 -36.16 7.62 33.47
C ALA A 86 -34.68 7.60 33.85
N LEU A 87 -33.90 8.56 33.32
CA LEU A 87 -32.55 8.86 33.82
C LEU A 87 -32.71 9.77 35.04
N VAL A 88 -32.22 9.34 36.21
CA VAL A 88 -32.30 10.09 37.46
C VAL A 88 -30.88 10.20 38.03
N VAL A 89 -30.38 11.43 38.13
CA VAL A 89 -29.17 11.74 38.90
C VAL A 89 -29.60 11.83 40.36
N VAL A 90 -28.89 11.17 41.27
CA VAL A 90 -29.18 11.20 42.71
C VAL A 90 -28.06 11.90 43.45
N ASP A 91 -28.39 12.65 44.50
CA ASP A 91 -27.40 13.27 45.39
C ASP A 91 -26.82 12.24 46.39
N GLU A 92 -25.89 12.70 47.25
CA GLU A 92 -25.21 11.87 48.27
C GLU A 92 -26.18 11.28 49.31
N GLU A 93 -27.36 11.85 49.45
CA GLU A 93 -28.44 11.39 50.33
C GLU A 93 -29.42 10.44 49.63
N GLY A 94 -29.26 10.21 48.33
CA GLY A 94 -30.12 9.34 47.52
C GLY A 94 -31.42 10.00 47.04
N GLU A 95 -31.50 11.33 47.09
CA GLU A 95 -32.61 12.12 46.55
C GLU A 95 -32.37 12.45 45.08
N ALA A 96 -33.46 12.50 44.30
CA ALA A 96 -33.38 12.76 42.87
C ALA A 96 -33.04 14.23 42.58
N LEU A 97 -31.89 14.47 41.95
CA LEU A 97 -31.50 15.76 41.39
C LEU A 97 -32.16 15.98 40.02
N PRO A 98 -32.68 17.19 39.73
CA PRO A 98 -33.13 17.54 38.40
C PRO A 98 -31.94 17.51 37.43
N LEU A 99 -32.02 16.77 36.31
CA LEU A 99 -30.90 16.65 35.35
C LEU A 99 -30.38 17.98 34.78
N VAL A 100 -31.17 19.05 34.88
CA VAL A 100 -30.81 20.40 34.43
C VAL A 100 -30.28 21.30 35.56
N SER A 101 -30.12 20.77 36.78
CA SER A 101 -29.54 21.52 37.89
C SER A 101 -28.02 21.55 37.74
N THR A 102 -27.39 22.63 38.20
CA THR A 102 -25.93 22.73 38.23
C THR A 102 -25.33 21.60 39.06
N GLU A 103 -26.01 21.18 40.14
CA GLU A 103 -25.58 20.04 40.97
C GLU A 103 -25.66 18.70 40.22
N ALA A 104 -26.66 18.48 39.36
CA ALA A 104 -26.72 17.27 38.53
C ALA A 104 -25.65 17.24 37.43
N ALA A 105 -25.28 18.41 36.89
CA ALA A 105 -24.17 18.53 35.95
C ALA A 105 -22.81 18.30 36.62
N GLU A 106 -22.63 18.77 37.87
CA GLU A 106 -21.42 18.52 38.69
C GLU A 106 -21.31 17.05 39.15
N VAL A 107 -22.44 16.35 39.35
CA VAL A 107 -22.46 14.91 39.69
C VAL A 107 -22.28 14.01 38.45
N LEU A 108 -22.68 14.48 37.26
CA LEU A 108 -22.44 13.80 35.99
C LEU A 108 -21.03 14.04 35.41
N ALA A 109 -20.32 15.06 35.88
CA ALA A 109 -18.89 15.24 35.64
C ALA A 109 -18.13 14.35 36.62
N ALA A 110 -17.68 13.17 36.17
CA ALA A 110 -16.82 12.35 37.00
C ALA A 110 -15.58 13.15 37.43
N PRO A 111 -15.17 13.09 38.70
CA PRO A 111 -13.96 13.73 39.19
C PRO A 111 -12.71 13.12 38.52
N ASP A 112 -11.89 13.96 37.89
CA ASP A 112 -10.97 13.59 36.82
C ASP A 112 -9.63 14.36 36.94
N PRO A 113 -8.45 13.71 36.85
CA PRO A 113 -8.18 12.27 36.64
C PRO A 113 -8.37 11.36 37.85
N TYR A 114 -8.53 10.06 37.61
CA TYR A 114 -8.67 9.07 38.68
C TYR A 114 -8.07 7.69 38.35
N PHE A 115 -7.81 6.90 39.39
CA PHE A 115 -7.45 5.48 39.29
C PHE A 115 -7.88 4.74 40.56
N THR A 116 -7.90 3.41 40.52
CA THR A 116 -8.14 2.57 41.71
C THR A 116 -6.90 1.77 42.06
N ALA A 117 -6.48 1.79 43.32
CA ALA A 117 -5.36 1.01 43.83
C ALA A 117 -5.71 0.40 45.19
N GLY A 118 -5.52 -0.91 45.34
CA GLY A 118 -5.89 -1.64 46.55
C GLY A 118 -7.37 -1.54 46.90
N GLY A 119 -8.24 -1.44 45.89
CA GLY A 119 -9.69 -1.24 46.04
C GLY A 119 -10.12 0.16 46.49
N THR A 120 -9.18 1.12 46.58
CA THR A 120 -9.47 2.52 46.89
C THR A 120 -9.30 3.38 45.64
N THR A 121 -10.32 4.17 45.29
CA THR A 121 -10.25 5.10 44.15
C THR A 121 -9.71 6.45 44.60
N TYR A 122 -8.67 6.92 43.94
CA TYR A 122 -8.03 8.22 44.15
C TYR A 122 -8.37 9.15 42.99
N ARG A 123 -8.60 10.43 43.27
CA ARG A 123 -9.07 11.46 42.32
C ARG A 123 -8.24 12.73 42.43
N PHE A 124 -7.99 13.37 41.30
CA PHE A 124 -7.15 14.55 41.16
C PHE A 124 -7.91 15.59 40.38
N LEU A 125 -8.65 16.46 41.05
CA LEU A 125 -9.48 17.46 40.41
C LEU A 125 -8.67 18.70 39.99
N PRO A 126 -9.12 19.48 38.99
CA PRO A 126 -8.59 20.81 38.74
C PRO A 126 -8.71 21.73 39.97
N SER A 127 -7.76 22.66 40.11
CA SER A 127 -7.78 23.68 41.16
C SER A 127 -9.11 24.44 41.22
N GLY A 128 -9.69 24.53 42.42
CA GLY A 128 -10.96 25.20 42.66
C GLY A 128 -12.18 24.26 42.64
N ALA A 129 -12.02 23.00 42.24
CA ALA A 129 -13.03 21.98 42.41
C ALA A 129 -13.22 21.56 43.87
N ASP A 130 -14.35 20.95 44.20
CA ASP A 130 -14.68 20.54 45.56
C ASP A 130 -14.37 19.06 45.82
N CYS A 131 -13.49 18.81 46.80
CA CYS A 131 -13.19 17.47 47.29
C CYS A 131 -14.03 17.04 48.51
N SER A 132 -14.95 17.88 49.00
CA SER A 132 -15.69 17.64 50.24
C SER A 132 -16.61 16.42 50.21
N ALA A 133 -17.07 16.04 49.01
CA ALA A 133 -17.86 14.86 48.68
C ALA A 133 -17.12 13.52 48.89
N TYR A 134 -15.79 13.55 48.95
CA TYR A 134 -14.97 12.33 48.92
C TYR A 134 -14.30 12.04 50.25
N ALA A 135 -14.00 10.76 50.48
CA ALA A 135 -13.30 10.34 51.70
C ALA A 135 -11.94 11.04 51.82
N ALA A 136 -11.63 11.54 53.02
CA ALA A 136 -10.37 12.24 53.27
C ALA A 136 -9.16 11.40 52.83
N GLY A 137 -8.27 12.00 52.03
CA GLY A 137 -7.09 11.33 51.48
C GLY A 137 -7.33 10.55 50.18
N THR A 138 -8.52 10.66 49.58
CA THR A 138 -8.87 10.03 48.28
C THR A 138 -9.21 11.04 47.17
N CYS A 139 -9.25 12.33 47.48
CA CYS A 139 -9.45 13.41 46.53
C CYS A 139 -8.45 14.54 46.81
N PHE A 140 -7.87 15.06 45.73
CA PHE A 140 -6.88 16.13 45.73
C PHE A 140 -7.27 17.15 44.66
N THR A 141 -6.93 18.43 44.84
CA THR A 141 -7.08 19.46 43.81
C THR A 141 -5.71 19.92 43.35
N SER A 142 -5.52 20.10 42.04
CA SER A 142 -4.24 20.46 41.44
C SER A 142 -4.40 21.32 40.19
N ASP A 143 -3.39 22.15 39.90
CA ASP A 143 -3.25 22.85 38.61
C ASP A 143 -2.74 21.89 37.51
N THR A 144 -2.12 20.77 37.89
CA THR A 144 -1.56 19.73 37.00
C THR A 144 -2.08 18.35 37.42
N PRO A 145 -3.38 18.12 37.29
CA PRO A 145 -4.04 16.98 37.91
C PRO A 145 -3.62 15.62 37.31
N ILE A 146 -3.29 15.52 36.01
CA ILE A 146 -2.76 14.28 35.42
C ILE A 146 -1.37 13.99 35.98
N GLN A 147 -0.50 15.00 36.00
CA GLN A 147 0.85 14.85 36.54
C GLN A 147 0.84 14.44 38.01
N ASP A 148 -0.04 15.04 38.82
CA ASP A 148 -0.15 14.70 40.24
C ASP A 148 -0.68 13.28 40.46
N ALA A 149 -1.57 12.78 39.59
CA ALA A 149 -2.01 11.38 39.63
C ALA A 149 -0.84 10.41 39.42
N VAL A 150 0.01 10.68 38.42
CA VAL A 150 1.23 9.91 38.12
C VAL A 150 2.21 9.96 39.29
N VAL A 151 2.46 11.15 39.87
CA VAL A 151 3.37 11.32 41.01
C VAL A 151 2.84 10.60 42.24
N TYR A 152 1.53 10.64 42.49
CA TYR A 152 0.94 9.98 43.65
C TYR A 152 1.08 8.46 43.56
N LEU A 153 0.85 7.86 42.38
CA LEU A 153 1.08 6.43 42.15
C LEU A 153 2.54 6.03 42.36
N SER A 154 3.46 6.76 41.72
CA SER A 154 4.89 6.41 41.69
C SER A 154 5.62 6.67 43.01
N THR A 155 5.26 7.73 43.74
CA THR A 155 6.03 8.17 44.92
C THR A 155 5.29 8.00 46.25
N THR A 156 3.96 8.14 46.26
CA THR A 156 3.17 8.12 47.51
C THR A 156 2.61 6.73 47.80
N LEU A 157 1.92 6.13 46.84
CA LEU A 157 1.43 4.75 46.96
C LEU A 157 2.52 3.74 46.64
N ASN A 158 3.43 4.11 45.72
CA ASN A 158 4.48 3.23 45.20
C ASN A 158 3.91 1.88 44.75
N THR A 159 2.88 1.95 43.92
CA THR A 159 2.11 0.80 43.41
C THR A 159 1.58 1.09 42.01
N LYS A 160 0.95 0.10 41.39
CA LYS A 160 0.23 0.25 40.11
C LYS A 160 -1.29 0.30 40.35
N PRO A 161 -2.07 0.92 39.45
CA PRO A 161 -3.52 0.77 39.49
C PRO A 161 -3.93 -0.69 39.41
N ASP A 162 -5.07 -1.03 40.01
CA ASP A 162 -5.59 -2.40 40.10
C ASP A 162 -5.89 -2.99 38.70
N ASP A 163 -6.32 -2.15 37.77
CA ASP A 163 -6.55 -2.49 36.36
C ASP A 163 -5.44 -2.00 35.41
N GLY A 164 -4.42 -1.34 35.96
CA GLY A 164 -3.30 -0.79 35.21
C GLY A 164 -3.48 0.63 34.66
N ASN A 165 -4.63 1.28 34.86
CA ASN A 165 -4.94 2.53 34.17
C ASN A 165 -5.14 3.74 35.10
N ILE A 166 -4.74 4.91 34.61
CA ILE A 166 -5.26 6.21 35.00
C ILE A 166 -6.29 6.63 33.94
N TYR A 167 -7.48 7.01 34.37
CA TYR A 167 -8.54 7.50 33.49
C TYR A 167 -8.61 9.03 33.57
N VAL A 168 -8.73 9.63 32.39
CA VAL A 168 -8.92 11.06 32.19
C VAL A 168 -10.22 11.25 31.40
N GLU A 169 -11.13 12.06 31.90
CA GLU A 169 -12.40 12.37 31.26
C GLU A 169 -12.24 13.54 30.27
N SER A 170 -13.33 13.88 29.59
CA SER A 170 -13.36 14.99 28.64
C SER A 170 -13.05 16.32 29.33
N GLY A 171 -12.15 17.11 28.77
CA GLY A 171 -11.75 18.38 29.36
C GLY A 171 -10.46 18.93 28.78
N THR A 172 -10.09 20.15 29.16
CA THR A 172 -8.80 20.75 28.79
C THR A 172 -7.86 20.74 29.99
N TYR A 173 -6.72 20.08 29.81
CA TYR A 173 -5.63 19.96 30.78
C TYR A 173 -4.46 20.81 30.30
N THR A 174 -4.09 21.85 31.04
CA THR A 174 -2.94 22.70 30.69
C THR A 174 -1.75 22.35 31.57
N GLU A 175 -1.04 21.29 31.19
CA GLU A 175 0.08 20.74 31.94
C GLU A 175 1.00 19.94 31.03
N ASN A 176 2.21 19.63 31.52
CA ASN A 176 3.09 18.65 30.90
C ASN A 176 3.09 17.40 31.77
N VAL A 177 2.95 16.23 31.15
CA VAL A 177 2.86 14.95 31.84
C VAL A 177 4.16 14.18 31.66
N PHE A 178 4.90 14.04 32.74
CA PHE A 178 6.13 13.27 32.83
C PHE A 178 5.88 11.96 33.58
N VAL A 179 6.07 10.85 32.88
CA VAL A 179 6.00 9.48 33.41
C VAL A 179 7.41 8.91 33.45
N ASP A 180 7.98 8.79 34.65
CA ASP A 180 9.30 8.23 34.87
C ASP A 180 9.20 6.91 35.64
N GLY A 181 9.40 5.79 34.95
CA GLY A 181 9.39 4.46 35.56
C GLY A 181 10.42 4.30 36.68
N PHE A 182 11.56 5.00 36.62
CA PHE A 182 12.58 4.95 37.67
C PHE A 182 12.10 5.59 38.99
N ALA A 183 11.03 6.40 38.97
CA ALA A 183 10.45 6.99 40.17
C ALA A 183 9.92 5.92 41.14
N TRP A 184 9.32 4.82 40.64
CA TRP A 184 8.87 3.69 41.48
C TRP A 184 10.04 3.01 42.18
N THR A 185 11.16 2.79 41.46
CA THR A 185 12.33 2.15 42.05
C THR A 185 12.99 3.00 43.14
N THR A 186 13.01 4.32 42.95
CA THR A 186 13.54 5.27 43.94
C THR A 186 12.70 5.28 45.22
N ALA A 187 11.39 5.05 45.11
CA ALA A 187 10.48 4.90 46.24
C ALA A 187 10.56 3.49 46.90
N GLY A 188 11.39 2.58 46.36
CA GLY A 188 11.61 1.24 46.89
C GLY A 188 10.60 0.19 46.39
N GLY A 189 9.88 0.49 45.31
CA GLY A 189 8.96 -0.42 44.62
C GLY A 189 9.57 -0.96 43.32
N ASP A 190 8.75 -1.71 42.58
CA ASP A 190 9.08 -2.18 41.24
C ASP A 190 8.39 -1.29 40.20
N ILE A 191 9.04 -1.11 39.04
CA ILE A 191 8.42 -0.44 37.89
C ILE A 191 7.16 -1.25 37.52
N PRO A 192 6.00 -0.61 37.30
CA PRO A 192 4.80 -1.32 36.90
C PRO A 192 5.05 -2.19 35.66
N ASP A 193 4.54 -3.42 35.65
CA ASP A 193 4.60 -4.28 34.44
C ASP A 193 3.87 -3.64 33.26
N TYR A 194 2.94 -2.72 33.55
CA TYR A 194 2.11 -1.99 32.62
C TYR A 194 1.52 -0.75 33.30
N LEU A 195 1.40 0.35 32.56
CA LEU A 195 0.62 1.53 32.95
C LEU A 195 -0.06 2.12 31.71
N GLY A 196 -1.37 2.33 31.79
CA GLY A 196 -2.14 3.08 30.80
C GLY A 196 -2.52 4.47 31.31
N ILE A 197 -2.50 5.46 30.43
CA ILE A 197 -3.20 6.74 30.62
C ILE A 197 -4.26 6.84 29.52
N ILE A 198 -5.53 6.77 29.93
CA ILE A 198 -6.67 6.59 29.03
C ILE A 198 -7.59 7.81 29.15
N GLY A 199 -7.64 8.61 28.09
CA GLY A 199 -8.54 9.74 27.93
C GLY A 199 -9.92 9.32 27.40
N ALA A 200 -10.86 10.26 27.41
CA ALA A 200 -12.24 10.06 26.96
C ALA A 200 -12.40 10.00 25.42
N GLY A 201 -11.30 10.20 24.68
CA GLY A 201 -11.26 10.19 23.22
C GLY A 201 -10.50 11.39 22.67
N SER A 202 -10.04 11.30 21.41
CA SER A 202 -9.46 12.44 20.70
C SER A 202 -10.53 13.29 19.98
N GLY A 203 -10.23 14.56 19.72
CA GLY A 203 -11.08 15.50 19.00
C GLY A 203 -12.13 16.23 19.85
N VAL A 204 -13.21 16.67 19.21
CA VAL A 204 -14.27 17.47 19.84
C VAL A 204 -14.98 16.67 20.94
N GLY A 205 -15.00 17.23 22.16
CA GLY A 205 -15.60 16.58 23.32
C GLY A 205 -14.73 15.50 23.96
N GLY A 206 -13.49 15.34 23.49
CA GLY A 206 -12.48 14.44 24.05
C GLY A 206 -11.63 15.05 25.16
N SER A 207 -10.59 14.33 25.57
CA SER A 207 -9.57 14.82 26.50
C SER A 207 -8.51 15.61 25.73
N THR A 208 -8.34 16.90 26.03
CA THR A 208 -7.35 17.75 25.38
C THR A 208 -6.23 18.11 26.34
N LEU A 209 -5.00 17.69 26.05
CA LEU A 209 -3.80 18.18 26.72
C LEU A 209 -3.25 19.38 25.95
N THR A 210 -3.08 20.52 26.62
CA THR A 210 -2.30 21.67 26.15
C THR A 210 -0.95 21.63 26.86
N GLY A 211 0.00 20.97 26.22
CA GLY A 211 1.30 20.58 26.74
C GLY A 211 1.78 19.29 26.07
N SER A 212 2.69 18.56 26.72
CA SER A 212 3.29 17.35 26.15
C SER A 212 3.29 16.15 27.09
N PHE A 213 3.45 14.96 26.51
CA PHE A 213 3.75 13.73 27.22
C PHE A 213 5.24 13.37 27.08
N SER A 214 5.87 12.98 28.17
CA SER A 214 7.24 12.45 28.20
C SER A 214 7.29 11.17 29.04
N ILE A 215 7.54 10.02 28.41
CA ILE A 215 7.46 8.69 29.01
C ILE A 215 8.83 8.03 28.98
N LEU A 216 9.41 7.78 30.16
CA LEU A 216 10.75 7.21 30.33
C LEU A 216 10.74 5.93 31.17
N GLY A 217 11.48 4.91 30.77
CA GLY A 217 11.83 3.78 31.64
C GLY A 217 10.70 2.90 32.17
N MET A 218 9.57 2.76 31.50
CA MET A 218 8.50 1.80 31.87
C MET A 218 8.75 0.42 31.24
N ASN A 219 8.07 -0.60 31.78
CA ASN A 219 8.11 -1.97 31.24
C ASN A 219 7.05 -2.27 30.17
N ALA A 220 6.01 -1.45 30.09
CA ALA A 220 5.00 -1.41 29.04
C ALA A 220 4.13 -0.17 29.29
N PHE A 221 3.61 0.45 28.23
CA PHE A 221 2.85 1.68 28.36
C PHE A 221 1.75 1.80 27.31
N THR A 222 0.58 2.30 27.71
CA THR A 222 -0.48 2.71 26.79
C THR A 222 -0.80 4.19 26.97
N LEU A 223 -0.91 4.92 25.87
CA LEU A 223 -1.53 6.24 25.84
C LEU A 223 -2.68 6.21 24.83
N SER A 224 -3.87 6.60 25.27
CA SER A 224 -5.01 6.63 24.37
C SER A 224 -6.03 7.70 24.67
N GLY A 225 -6.74 8.16 23.65
CA GLY A 225 -7.93 9.00 23.78
C GLY A 225 -7.62 10.46 24.11
N PHE A 226 -6.61 11.04 23.45
CA PHE A 226 -6.19 12.43 23.68
C PHE A 226 -6.02 13.22 22.39
N THR A 227 -6.46 14.48 22.40
CA THR A 227 -5.86 15.52 21.57
C THR A 227 -4.69 16.15 22.34
N VAL A 228 -3.48 16.14 21.76
CA VAL A 228 -2.26 16.70 22.36
C VAL A 228 -1.82 17.92 21.56
N ASN A 229 -2.02 19.10 22.14
CA ASN A 229 -1.60 20.40 21.61
C ASN A 229 -0.31 20.82 22.29
N ALA A 230 0.83 20.50 21.68
CA ALA A 230 2.13 20.82 22.24
C ALA A 230 2.48 22.30 22.08
N ASP A 231 2.90 22.91 23.17
CA ASP A 231 3.39 24.29 23.23
C ASP A 231 4.93 24.39 23.20
N SER A 232 5.63 23.25 23.30
CA SER A 232 7.08 23.16 23.30
C SER A 232 7.56 21.74 23.00
N GLY A 233 8.69 21.63 22.28
CA GLY A 233 9.36 20.35 22.01
C GLY A 233 8.50 19.36 21.20
N ASP A 234 8.77 18.07 21.41
CA ASP A 234 7.95 16.98 20.86
C ASP A 234 6.66 16.84 21.65
N ALA A 235 5.53 16.59 20.98
CA ALA A 235 4.25 16.49 21.67
C ALA A 235 4.14 15.22 22.51
N ILE A 236 4.64 14.10 21.98
CA ILE A 236 4.76 12.83 22.69
C ILE A 236 6.19 12.33 22.51
N TYR A 237 6.91 12.22 23.62
CA TYR A 237 8.27 11.67 23.66
C TYR A 237 8.31 10.39 24.49
N VAL A 238 8.88 9.33 23.93
CA VAL A 238 9.04 8.03 24.58
C VAL A 238 10.49 7.58 24.45
N ASP A 239 11.14 7.21 25.57
CA ASP A 239 12.53 6.77 25.56
C ASP A 239 12.86 5.74 26.65
N GLY A 240 13.77 4.82 26.34
CA GLY A 240 14.37 3.87 27.28
C GLY A 240 13.38 2.88 27.89
N GLN A 241 12.40 2.43 27.11
CA GLN A 241 11.32 1.56 27.52
C GLN A 241 11.61 0.10 27.15
N GLU A 242 11.12 -0.81 27.97
CA GLU A 242 11.05 -2.24 27.66
C GLU A 242 9.58 -2.61 27.40
N GLY A 243 9.34 -3.76 26.76
CA GLY A 243 8.00 -4.32 26.56
C GLY A 243 7.17 -3.59 25.51
N ALA A 244 5.83 -3.60 25.64
CA ALA A 244 4.94 -3.10 24.57
C ALA A 244 4.53 -1.63 24.78
N LEU A 245 4.53 -0.86 23.69
CA LEU A 245 4.03 0.52 23.63
C LEU A 245 2.79 0.55 22.74
N GLU A 246 1.68 0.98 23.31
CA GLU A 246 0.43 1.15 22.57
C GLU A 246 0.03 2.63 22.57
N LEU A 247 -0.08 3.21 21.39
CA LEU A 247 -0.59 4.57 21.18
C LEU A 247 -1.86 4.48 20.33
N ALA A 248 -3.01 4.88 20.88
CA ALA A 248 -4.28 4.66 20.21
C ALA A 248 -5.25 5.84 20.32
N ASP A 249 -5.99 6.17 19.27
CA ASP A 249 -6.96 7.28 19.29
C ASP A 249 -6.32 8.58 19.79
N LEU A 250 -5.34 9.06 19.03
CA LEU A 250 -4.58 10.27 19.36
C LEU A 250 -4.62 11.26 18.21
N GLU A 251 -4.87 12.53 18.53
CA GLU A 251 -4.72 13.65 17.61
C GLU A 251 -3.58 14.55 18.12
N VAL A 252 -2.46 14.59 17.40
CA VAL A 252 -1.26 15.29 17.82
C VAL A 252 -1.04 16.53 16.99
N ILE A 253 -0.90 17.68 17.65
CA ILE A 253 -0.69 18.98 17.02
C ILE A 253 0.55 19.62 17.64
N ALA A 254 1.59 19.83 16.81
CA ALA A 254 2.84 20.48 17.24
C ALA A 254 3.16 21.67 16.31
N THR A 255 2.85 22.88 16.78
CA THR A 255 2.91 24.10 15.95
C THR A 255 4.24 24.84 16.00
N MET A 256 5.17 24.38 16.82
CA MET A 256 6.51 24.96 16.94
C MET A 256 7.38 24.55 15.75
N ASP A 257 8.25 25.46 15.30
CA ASP A 257 9.18 25.19 14.20
C ASP A 257 9.99 23.91 14.48
N GLU A 258 10.01 22.98 13.53
CA GLU A 258 10.78 21.73 13.57
C GLU A 258 10.36 20.73 14.68
N ALA A 259 9.26 20.97 15.41
CA ALA A 259 8.77 20.05 16.43
C ALA A 259 8.26 18.74 15.82
N THR A 260 8.68 17.60 16.39
CA THR A 260 8.14 16.29 15.99
C THR A 260 6.85 16.03 16.75
N GLY A 261 5.87 15.41 16.11
CA GLY A 261 4.62 15.07 16.79
C GLY A 261 4.85 13.98 17.82
N ILE A 262 5.30 12.83 17.34
CA ILE A 262 5.57 11.65 18.18
C ILE A 262 6.99 11.17 17.94
N SER A 263 7.76 11.04 19.01
CA SER A 263 9.14 10.55 19.01
C SER A 263 9.27 9.35 19.94
N VAL A 264 9.69 8.21 19.40
CA VAL A 264 9.97 6.97 20.14
C VAL A 264 11.43 6.58 19.91
N TRP A 265 12.20 6.47 20.99
CA TRP A 265 13.64 6.20 20.96
C TRP A 265 14.04 5.05 21.88
N SER A 266 15.11 4.35 21.53
CA SER A 266 15.74 3.31 22.37
C SER A 266 14.73 2.28 22.89
N TYR A 267 13.78 1.87 22.04
CA TYR A 267 12.65 1.04 22.44
C TYR A 267 12.96 -0.45 22.24
N HIS A 268 12.78 -1.26 23.29
CA HIS A 268 13.07 -2.69 23.29
C HIS A 268 11.79 -3.52 23.45
N GLY A 269 10.94 -3.49 22.42
CA GLY A 269 9.72 -4.29 22.32
C GLY A 269 8.76 -3.75 21.28
N ASP A 270 7.54 -4.29 21.25
CA ASP A 270 6.59 -3.99 20.16
C ASP A 270 6.04 -2.56 20.30
N VAL A 271 5.93 -1.86 19.17
CA VAL A 271 5.37 -0.49 19.08
C VAL A 271 4.13 -0.52 18.19
N ASP A 272 2.97 -0.34 18.80
CA ASP A 272 1.67 -0.39 18.16
C ASP A 272 1.00 0.99 18.15
N LEU A 273 0.76 1.54 16.96
CA LEU A 273 -0.01 2.77 16.76
C LEU A 273 -1.33 2.45 16.04
N THR A 274 -2.46 2.84 16.62
CA THR A 274 -3.79 2.63 16.01
C THR A 274 -4.64 3.90 16.03
N ASN A 275 -5.12 4.35 14.86
CA ASN A 275 -5.94 5.57 14.75
C ASN A 275 -5.25 6.79 15.37
N VAL A 276 -4.03 7.07 14.91
CA VAL A 276 -3.21 8.18 15.41
C VAL A 276 -2.96 9.17 14.29
N SER A 277 -3.23 10.45 14.50
CA SER A 277 -2.92 11.53 13.57
C SER A 277 -1.89 12.50 14.13
N SER A 278 -1.06 13.07 13.27
CA SER A 278 -0.07 14.08 13.64
C SER A 278 0.06 15.16 12.57
N THR A 279 -0.10 16.42 12.97
CA THR A 279 0.08 17.60 12.11
C THR A 279 1.05 18.58 12.78
N THR A 280 2.21 18.77 12.13
CA THR A 280 3.34 19.47 12.74
C THR A 280 4.09 20.37 11.77
N ARG A 281 4.91 21.27 12.31
CA ARG A 281 5.91 22.02 11.53
C ARG A 281 7.28 21.31 11.46
N GLY A 282 7.35 20.08 11.94
CA GLY A 282 8.50 19.17 11.83
C GLY A 282 8.10 17.89 11.11
N THR A 283 8.58 16.75 11.62
CA THR A 283 8.16 15.41 11.20
C THR A 283 6.89 14.99 11.96
N GLY A 284 5.99 14.25 11.33
CA GLY A 284 4.77 13.77 11.98
C GLY A 284 5.05 12.71 13.05
N LEU A 285 5.79 11.68 12.66
CA LEU A 285 6.14 10.52 13.49
C LEU A 285 7.61 10.12 13.31
N ARG A 286 8.28 9.82 14.42
CA ARG A 286 9.63 9.26 14.44
C ARG A 286 9.73 8.09 15.41
N ILE A 287 10.14 6.93 14.91
CA ILE A 287 10.31 5.70 15.71
C ILE A 287 11.71 5.12 15.45
N SER A 288 12.41 4.79 16.53
CA SER A 288 13.58 3.91 16.53
C SER A 288 13.37 2.81 17.56
N ALA A 289 12.88 1.66 17.10
CA ALA A 289 12.72 0.43 17.87
C ALA A 289 13.92 -0.48 17.64
N ASP A 290 14.74 -0.67 18.67
CA ASP A 290 15.95 -1.48 18.62
C ASP A 290 15.61 -2.96 18.47
N ASP A 291 14.56 -3.40 19.17
CA ASP A 291 14.00 -4.75 19.14
C ASP A 291 12.46 -4.67 19.14
N GLY A 292 11.79 -5.72 18.66
CA GLY A 292 10.31 -5.77 18.58
C GLY A 292 9.75 -5.26 17.26
N ASP A 293 8.50 -5.64 16.98
CA ASP A 293 7.80 -5.28 15.74
C ASP A 293 7.18 -3.88 15.86
N VAL A 294 7.10 -3.15 14.74
CA VAL A 294 6.39 -1.87 14.65
C VAL A 294 5.14 -2.06 13.81
N ASN A 295 3.97 -1.82 14.40
CA ASN A 295 2.68 -1.92 13.70
C ASN A 295 1.96 -0.56 13.68
N LEU A 296 1.69 -0.07 12.48
CA LEU A 296 1.02 1.20 12.24
C LEU A 296 -0.30 0.94 11.52
N ASN A 297 -1.43 1.20 12.18
CA ASN A 297 -2.76 0.89 11.65
C ASN A 297 -3.67 2.11 11.69
N GLY A 298 -4.15 2.56 10.54
CA GLY A 298 -5.02 3.73 10.48
C GLY A 298 -4.34 5.02 10.94
N ILE A 299 -3.03 5.17 10.68
CA ILE A 299 -2.31 6.39 11.07
C ILE A 299 -2.38 7.46 9.99
N ASP A 300 -2.47 8.73 10.38
CA ASP A 300 -2.47 9.88 9.48
C ASP A 300 -1.33 10.85 9.82
N MET A 301 -0.27 10.80 9.02
CA MET A 301 0.91 11.64 9.14
C MET A 301 1.01 12.57 7.93
N SER A 302 -0.12 13.13 7.51
CA SER A 302 -0.20 14.05 6.37
C SER A 302 -0.01 15.53 6.75
N GLY A 303 0.43 16.33 5.76
CA GLY A 303 0.48 17.79 5.90
C GLY A 303 1.60 18.32 6.82
N ASN A 304 2.63 17.52 7.11
CA ASN A 304 3.76 17.92 7.93
C ASN A 304 4.80 18.70 7.11
N SER A 305 5.53 19.63 7.74
CA SER A 305 6.50 20.47 7.03
C SER A 305 7.78 19.73 6.62
N PHE A 306 8.10 18.60 7.27
CA PHE A 306 9.19 17.69 6.90
C PHE A 306 8.59 16.35 6.46
N ASP A 307 9.20 15.21 6.79
CA ASP A 307 8.66 13.90 6.46
C ASP A 307 7.36 13.61 7.24
N GLY A 308 6.47 12.81 6.65
CA GLY A 308 5.29 12.30 7.36
C GLY A 308 5.72 11.38 8.51
N ALA A 309 6.43 10.31 8.17
CA ALA A 309 6.96 9.38 9.17
C ALA A 309 8.37 8.88 8.84
N VAL A 310 9.19 8.72 9.89
CA VAL A 310 10.51 8.09 9.87
C VAL A 310 10.51 6.92 10.86
N VAL A 311 10.67 5.69 10.38
CA VAL A 311 10.48 4.49 11.21
C VAL A 311 11.60 3.47 11.01
N ASP A 312 12.35 3.20 12.07
CA ASP A 312 13.37 2.16 12.11
C ASP A 312 12.95 1.04 13.08
N ALA A 313 12.68 -0.15 12.55
CA ALA A 313 12.41 -1.39 13.28
C ALA A 313 13.63 -2.32 13.15
N TRP A 314 14.74 -1.98 13.83
CA TRP A 314 16.08 -2.51 13.54
C TRP A 314 16.14 -4.04 13.49
N ASN A 315 15.71 -4.69 14.58
CA ASN A 315 15.71 -6.15 14.72
C ASN A 315 14.32 -6.81 14.58
N GLY A 316 13.27 -6.01 14.34
CA GLY A 316 11.90 -6.49 14.15
C GLY A 316 11.39 -6.33 12.73
N SER A 317 10.09 -6.52 12.57
CA SER A 317 9.36 -6.30 11.31
C SER A 317 8.55 -5.01 11.37
N LEU A 318 8.18 -4.48 10.20
CA LEU A 318 7.33 -3.31 10.07
C LEU A 318 6.05 -3.67 9.32
N THR A 319 4.91 -3.38 9.93
CA THR A 319 3.59 -3.49 9.30
C THR A 319 2.90 -2.13 9.26
N VAL A 320 2.47 -1.69 8.07
CA VAL A 320 1.71 -0.45 7.87
C VAL A 320 0.41 -0.75 7.14
N GLN A 321 -0.73 -0.38 7.72
CA GLN A 321 -2.05 -0.71 7.22
C GLN A 321 -2.98 0.49 7.23
N GLN A 322 -3.65 0.76 6.11
CA GLN A 322 -4.72 1.77 6.01
C GLN A 322 -4.27 3.18 6.44
N SER A 323 -3.02 3.53 6.13
CA SER A 323 -2.37 4.73 6.65
C SER A 323 -2.17 5.80 5.57
N ASN A 324 -2.14 7.06 5.98
CA ASN A 324 -1.95 8.22 5.12
C ASN A 324 -0.66 8.98 5.49
N PHE A 325 0.14 9.30 4.48
CA PHE A 325 1.41 10.02 4.58
C PHE A 325 1.52 11.06 3.44
N SER A 326 0.43 11.75 3.12
CA SER A 326 0.35 12.62 1.94
C SER A 326 0.66 14.08 2.25
N GLY A 327 1.04 14.86 1.24
CA GLY A 327 1.14 16.32 1.34
C GLY A 327 2.22 16.83 2.29
N ASN A 328 3.28 16.05 2.51
CA ASN A 328 4.38 16.42 3.40
C ASN A 328 5.47 17.21 2.64
N GLY A 329 6.17 18.09 3.36
CA GLY A 329 7.29 18.89 2.84
C GLY A 329 8.57 18.07 2.60
N GLY A 330 8.65 16.88 3.19
CA GLY A 330 9.63 15.83 2.92
C GLY A 330 9.02 14.67 2.16
N SER A 331 9.47 13.45 2.44
CA SER A 331 8.85 12.21 1.96
C SER A 331 7.62 11.85 2.78
N GLY A 332 6.71 11.06 2.22
CA GLY A 332 5.57 10.55 2.99
C GLY A 332 6.02 9.61 4.09
N LEU A 333 6.63 8.49 3.70
CA LEU A 333 7.12 7.47 4.61
C LEU A 333 8.57 7.12 4.30
N PHE A 334 9.44 7.27 5.30
CA PHE A 334 10.79 6.73 5.28
C PHE A 334 10.87 5.60 6.32
N ALA A 335 11.09 4.36 5.91
CA ALA A 335 11.07 3.26 6.87
C ALA A 335 12.02 2.09 6.58
N GLY A 336 12.49 1.43 7.64
CA GLY A 336 13.42 0.32 7.56
C GLY A 336 13.15 -0.77 8.60
N ALA A 337 13.24 -2.03 8.18
CA ALA A 337 13.30 -3.21 9.05
C ALA A 337 14.48 -4.08 8.61
N LEU A 338 15.70 -3.77 9.05
CA LEU A 338 16.91 -4.35 8.44
C LEU A 338 17.03 -5.87 8.65
N ALA A 339 16.50 -6.38 9.75
CA ALA A 339 16.51 -7.82 10.07
C ALA A 339 15.17 -8.54 9.83
N GLY A 340 14.07 -7.80 9.66
CA GLY A 340 12.73 -8.33 9.50
C GLY A 340 12.05 -7.90 8.21
N ASP A 341 10.78 -8.28 8.06
CA ASP A 341 10.02 -8.01 6.84
C ASP A 341 9.32 -6.65 6.91
N VAL A 342 9.07 -6.04 5.76
CA VAL A 342 8.25 -4.83 5.64
C VAL A 342 6.99 -5.13 4.86
N THR A 343 5.82 -4.89 5.46
CA THR A 343 4.51 -5.05 4.83
C THR A 343 3.74 -3.74 4.83
N LEU A 344 3.39 -3.24 3.65
CA LEU A 344 2.43 -2.15 3.48
C LEU A 344 1.14 -2.69 2.88
N SER A 345 0.00 -2.30 3.45
CA SER A 345 -1.31 -2.64 2.90
C SER A 345 -2.23 -1.41 2.86
N ASN A 346 -2.65 -1.01 1.67
CA ASN A 346 -3.51 0.15 1.44
C ASN A 346 -2.98 1.45 2.07
N ALA A 347 -1.67 1.70 1.96
CA ALA A 347 -1.07 2.96 2.37
C ALA A 347 -1.18 4.01 1.26
N THR A 348 -1.34 5.28 1.63
CA THR A 348 -1.40 6.41 0.69
C THR A 348 -0.30 7.40 1.02
N ALA A 349 0.53 7.77 0.05
CA ALA A 349 1.58 8.78 0.20
C ALA A 349 1.70 9.61 -1.09
N ASN A 350 0.73 10.51 -1.26
CA ASN A 350 0.59 11.33 -2.46
C ASN A 350 1.05 12.77 -2.23
N GLY A 351 1.50 13.46 -3.28
CA GLY A 351 1.71 14.90 -3.22
C GLY A 351 2.79 15.34 -2.24
N ASN A 352 3.74 14.47 -1.91
CA ASN A 352 4.86 14.82 -1.04
C ASN A 352 5.94 15.53 -1.85
N SER A 353 6.63 16.51 -1.25
CA SER A 353 7.73 17.21 -1.95
C SER A 353 8.95 16.30 -2.15
N GLY A 354 9.07 15.23 -1.38
CA GLY A 354 10.06 14.16 -1.52
C GLY A 354 9.54 12.96 -2.30
N SER A 355 9.86 11.75 -1.84
CA SER A 355 9.28 10.52 -2.38
C SER A 355 7.99 10.15 -1.66
N GLY A 356 7.13 9.33 -2.28
CA GLY A 356 5.93 8.82 -1.61
C GLY A 356 6.32 7.92 -0.43
N ALA A 357 7.01 6.82 -0.71
CA ALA A 357 7.58 5.98 0.34
C ALA A 357 8.97 5.43 -0.04
N ILE A 358 9.88 5.38 0.93
CA ILE A 358 11.23 4.81 0.84
C ILE A 358 11.33 3.71 1.88
N LEU A 359 11.46 2.45 1.46
CA LEU A 359 11.41 1.29 2.35
C LEU A 359 12.62 0.38 2.20
N SER A 360 13.13 -0.14 3.33
CA SER A 360 14.18 -1.16 3.36
C SER A 360 13.76 -2.33 4.26
N GLY A 361 13.95 -3.57 3.82
CA GLY A 361 13.46 -4.75 4.54
C GLY A 361 14.10 -6.05 4.08
N TYR A 362 13.95 -7.13 4.85
CA TYR A 362 14.37 -8.46 4.42
C TYR A 362 13.52 -8.93 3.24
N ASP A 363 12.28 -9.35 3.45
CA ASP A 363 11.27 -9.36 2.41
C ASP A 363 10.43 -8.07 2.46
N ILE A 364 10.08 -7.53 1.29
CA ILE A 364 9.17 -6.37 1.19
C ILE A 364 7.91 -6.79 0.43
N THR A 365 6.76 -6.55 1.03
CA THR A 365 5.44 -6.77 0.41
C THR A 365 4.59 -5.51 0.45
N VAL A 366 4.08 -5.07 -0.70
CA VAL A 366 3.15 -3.95 -0.81
C VAL A 366 1.85 -4.41 -1.46
N ASN A 367 0.75 -4.33 -0.73
CA ASN A 367 -0.59 -4.77 -1.14
C ASN A 367 -1.53 -3.56 -1.28
N GLY A 368 -1.75 -3.11 -2.51
CA GLY A 368 -2.51 -1.91 -2.80
C GLY A 368 -1.73 -0.64 -2.43
N GLY A 369 -2.46 0.48 -2.42
CA GLY A 369 -1.92 1.79 -2.05
C GLY A 369 -1.65 2.71 -3.24
N GLU A 370 -1.48 3.98 -2.93
CA GLU A 370 -1.28 5.06 -3.89
C GLU A 370 -0.07 5.93 -3.51
N PHE A 371 0.82 6.14 -4.47
CA PHE A 371 2.09 6.84 -4.32
C PHE A 371 2.31 7.77 -5.51
N SER A 372 1.41 8.73 -5.68
CA SER A 372 1.29 9.57 -6.87
C SER A 372 1.68 11.03 -6.62
N LYS A 373 2.11 11.73 -7.67
CA LYS A 373 2.38 13.19 -7.62
C LYS A 373 3.43 13.60 -6.60
N ASN A 374 4.40 12.73 -6.33
CA ASN A 374 5.50 13.04 -5.43
C ASN A 374 6.64 13.70 -6.19
N GLY A 375 7.26 14.71 -5.59
CA GLY A 375 8.57 15.21 -6.00
C GLY A 375 8.82 16.70 -5.88
N ASN A 376 10.12 16.99 -6.03
CA ASN A 376 10.77 18.30 -6.16
C ASN A 376 11.97 18.13 -7.12
N GLY A 377 11.70 17.57 -8.29
CA GLY A 377 12.60 17.28 -9.40
C GLY A 377 12.93 15.79 -9.59
N GLU A 378 12.91 14.98 -8.52
CA GLU A 378 13.34 13.57 -8.55
C GLU A 378 12.51 12.63 -7.64
N GLY A 379 11.35 13.06 -7.15
CA GLY A 379 10.56 12.26 -6.20
C GLY A 379 10.02 10.99 -6.82
N VAL A 380 10.41 9.84 -6.28
CA VAL A 380 9.91 8.53 -6.71
C VAL A 380 8.60 8.26 -5.97
N GLY A 381 7.61 7.65 -6.64
CA GLY A 381 6.39 7.20 -5.95
C GLY A 381 6.74 6.22 -4.84
N LEU A 382 7.36 5.10 -5.23
CA LEU A 382 7.75 4.04 -4.31
C LEU A 382 9.20 3.59 -4.54
N PHE A 383 10.07 3.79 -3.55
CA PHE A 383 11.48 3.38 -3.60
C PHE A 383 11.77 2.24 -2.61
N LEU A 384 12.03 1.03 -3.10
CA LEU A 384 12.14 -0.19 -2.29
C LEU A 384 13.51 -0.86 -2.37
N PHE A 385 14.00 -1.27 -1.20
CA PHE A 385 15.28 -1.96 -1.04
C PHE A 385 15.08 -3.25 -0.26
N SER A 386 14.85 -4.34 -0.99
CA SER A 386 14.71 -5.66 -0.39
C SER A 386 16.07 -6.35 -0.26
N PHE A 387 16.35 -6.97 0.90
CA PHE A 387 17.51 -7.83 1.10
C PHE A 387 17.26 -9.29 0.69
N ASN A 388 16.02 -9.61 0.28
CA ASN A 388 15.62 -10.90 -0.23
C ASN A 388 14.59 -10.71 -1.36
N ASN A 389 13.31 -11.01 -1.15
CA ASN A 389 12.26 -10.92 -2.16
C ASN A 389 11.48 -9.61 -2.08
N LEU A 390 10.95 -9.22 -3.23
CA LEU A 390 10.11 -8.06 -3.39
C LEU A 390 8.78 -8.46 -4.03
N THR A 391 7.67 -8.09 -3.41
CA THR A 391 6.32 -8.32 -3.95
C THR A 391 5.49 -7.04 -3.94
N LEU A 392 4.92 -6.68 -5.09
CA LEU A 392 3.95 -5.59 -5.23
C LEU A 392 2.66 -6.16 -5.82
N ASN A 393 1.52 -5.85 -5.21
CA ASN A 393 0.20 -6.26 -5.68
C ASN A 393 -0.70 -5.04 -5.80
N ASN A 394 -1.21 -4.75 -7.00
CA ASN A 394 -2.18 -3.68 -7.25
C ASN A 394 -1.78 -2.27 -6.76
N VAL A 395 -0.50 -1.92 -6.89
CA VAL A 395 0.04 -0.61 -6.48
C VAL A 395 -0.22 0.45 -7.56
N THR A 396 -0.59 1.67 -7.15
CA THR A 396 -0.66 2.83 -8.05
C THR A 396 0.45 3.82 -7.70
N ALA A 397 1.28 4.17 -8.67
CA ALA A 397 2.31 5.20 -8.52
C ALA A 397 2.44 5.99 -9.83
N THR A 398 1.62 7.02 -9.94
CA THR A 398 1.43 7.78 -11.19
C THR A 398 1.81 9.24 -11.03
N GLU A 399 2.17 9.89 -12.15
CA GLU A 399 2.39 11.34 -12.17
C GLU A 399 3.47 11.82 -11.18
N ASN A 400 4.44 10.97 -10.84
CA ASN A 400 5.58 11.36 -10.00
C ASN A 400 6.64 12.08 -10.83
N GLU A 401 7.38 12.98 -10.18
CA GLU A 401 8.45 13.72 -10.86
C GLU A 401 9.71 12.89 -11.09
N GLY A 402 9.85 11.77 -10.37
CA GLY A 402 10.80 10.69 -10.63
C GLY A 402 10.13 9.49 -11.32
N SER A 403 10.61 8.27 -11.02
CA SER A 403 9.97 7.04 -11.49
C SER A 403 8.72 6.71 -10.66
N GLY A 404 7.76 5.99 -11.21
CA GLY A 404 6.60 5.50 -10.44
C GLY A 404 7.05 4.54 -9.33
N PHE A 405 7.85 3.55 -9.72
CA PHE A 405 8.48 2.61 -8.80
C PHE A 405 9.95 2.44 -9.13
N MET A 406 10.80 2.41 -8.11
CA MET A 406 12.19 2.01 -8.21
C MET A 406 12.49 1.01 -7.11
N GLY A 407 13.02 -0.17 -7.44
CA GLY A 407 13.40 -1.09 -6.38
C GLY A 407 13.86 -2.45 -6.83
N GLY A 408 14.31 -3.23 -5.86
CA GLY A 408 15.01 -4.46 -6.16
C GLY A 408 15.60 -5.17 -4.94
N GLY A 409 16.21 -6.32 -5.20
CA GLY A 409 16.85 -7.15 -4.18
C GLY A 409 17.61 -8.35 -4.76
N PRO A 410 18.37 -9.07 -3.92
CA PRO A 410 19.11 -10.25 -4.37
C PRO A 410 18.21 -11.47 -4.65
N GLY A 411 16.97 -11.47 -4.15
CA GLY A 411 15.97 -12.50 -4.43
C GLY A 411 15.15 -12.21 -5.68
N THR A 412 13.89 -12.62 -5.65
CA THR A 412 12.93 -12.42 -6.75
C THR A 412 12.16 -11.12 -6.61
N ALA A 413 11.72 -10.55 -7.73
CA ALA A 413 10.80 -9.42 -7.75
C ALA A 413 9.50 -9.81 -8.48
N THR A 414 8.36 -9.71 -7.80
CA THR A 414 7.05 -10.06 -8.37
C THR A 414 6.11 -8.85 -8.28
N ILE A 415 5.63 -8.39 -9.42
CA ILE A 415 4.67 -7.28 -9.51
C ILE A 415 3.41 -7.81 -10.19
N ASN A 416 2.30 -7.87 -9.44
CA ASN A 416 1.00 -8.34 -9.90
C ASN A 416 0.00 -7.18 -9.93
N GLY A 417 -0.42 -6.77 -11.12
CA GLY A 417 -1.28 -5.62 -11.33
C GLY A 417 -0.53 -4.31 -11.09
N GLY A 418 -1.30 -3.23 -11.00
CA GLY A 418 -0.81 -1.90 -10.68
C GLY A 418 -0.65 -0.98 -11.89
N ASN A 419 -0.54 0.31 -11.58
CA ASN A 419 -0.45 1.40 -12.55
C ASN A 419 0.71 2.33 -12.21
N PHE A 420 1.65 2.45 -13.13
CA PHE A 420 2.90 3.19 -13.03
C PHE A 420 3.07 4.14 -14.23
N SER A 421 2.03 4.90 -14.52
CA SER A 421 1.91 5.72 -15.75
C SER A 421 2.10 7.21 -15.49
N GLY A 422 2.46 7.96 -16.53
CA GLY A 422 2.53 9.42 -16.47
C GLY A 422 3.67 9.98 -15.63
N ASN A 423 4.70 9.19 -15.32
CA ASN A 423 5.84 9.64 -14.52
C ASN A 423 6.88 10.36 -15.40
N LEU A 424 7.63 11.31 -14.83
CA LEU A 424 8.63 12.09 -15.60
C LEU A 424 9.92 11.31 -15.88
N PHE A 425 10.10 10.14 -15.26
CA PHE A 425 11.16 9.19 -15.57
C PHE A 425 10.53 7.90 -16.11
N ASP A 426 11.00 6.74 -15.67
CA ASP A 426 10.47 5.44 -16.05
C ASP A 426 9.19 5.16 -15.25
N GLY A 427 8.28 4.36 -15.81
CA GLY A 427 7.16 3.87 -15.01
C GLY A 427 7.67 3.02 -13.86
N MET A 428 8.58 2.09 -14.17
CA MET A 428 9.20 1.20 -13.21
C MET A 428 10.68 0.94 -13.49
N ASP A 429 11.50 0.94 -12.44
CA ASP A 429 12.88 0.48 -12.43
C ASP A 429 13.02 -0.73 -11.50
N VAL A 430 13.17 -1.94 -12.07
CA VAL A 430 13.18 -3.20 -11.33
C VAL A 430 14.55 -3.87 -11.43
N PHE A 431 15.23 -4.03 -10.29
CA PHE A 431 16.57 -4.63 -10.23
C PHE A 431 16.61 -5.87 -9.33
N ALA A 432 16.55 -7.07 -9.90
CA ALA A 432 16.67 -8.31 -9.13
C ALA A 432 17.85 -9.18 -9.59
N ASN A 433 18.53 -9.84 -8.66
CA ASN A 433 19.46 -10.90 -9.05
C ASN A 433 18.71 -12.19 -9.40
N GLY A 434 17.56 -12.43 -8.77
CA GLY A 434 16.67 -13.54 -9.09
C GLY A 434 15.79 -13.28 -10.32
N GLY A 435 14.70 -14.04 -10.40
CA GLY A 435 13.68 -13.82 -11.43
C GLY A 435 12.83 -12.58 -11.16
N VAL A 436 12.46 -11.87 -12.22
CA VAL A 436 11.48 -10.79 -12.22
C VAL A 436 10.21 -11.28 -12.90
N THR A 437 9.05 -11.06 -12.29
CA THR A 437 7.73 -11.29 -12.90
C THR A 437 6.92 -10.00 -12.86
N LEU A 438 6.51 -9.52 -14.03
CA LEU A 438 5.53 -8.46 -14.19
C LEU A 438 4.25 -9.08 -14.74
N ASN A 439 3.14 -8.95 -14.04
CA ASN A 439 1.91 -9.66 -14.37
C ASN A 439 0.72 -8.69 -14.35
N HIS A 440 0.12 -8.39 -15.50
CA HIS A 440 -0.97 -7.41 -15.65
C HIS A 440 -0.60 -5.98 -15.18
N VAL A 441 0.64 -5.57 -15.38
CA VAL A 441 1.14 -4.23 -15.04
C VAL A 441 0.78 -3.22 -16.13
N THR A 442 0.42 -2.01 -15.74
CA THR A 442 0.30 -0.86 -16.65
C THR A 442 1.40 0.16 -16.34
N ALA A 443 2.25 0.49 -17.31
CA ALA A 443 3.27 1.52 -17.20
C ALA A 443 3.40 2.28 -18.53
N SER A 444 2.49 3.21 -18.73
CA SER A 444 2.28 3.90 -20.01
C SER A 444 2.46 5.41 -19.87
N ASP A 445 2.67 6.09 -21.00
CA ASP A 445 2.76 7.55 -21.07
C ASP A 445 3.81 8.15 -20.11
N ASN A 446 4.91 7.43 -19.86
CA ASN A 446 6.04 7.92 -19.08
C ASN A 446 7.04 8.65 -19.99
N MET A 447 7.73 9.66 -19.45
CA MET A 447 8.72 10.45 -20.19
C MET A 447 10.04 9.72 -20.47
N ARG A 448 10.19 8.48 -19.99
CA ARG A 448 11.24 7.55 -20.42
C ARG A 448 10.65 6.23 -20.85
N SER A 449 11.01 5.11 -20.23
CA SER A 449 10.51 3.80 -20.56
C SER A 449 9.33 3.40 -19.69
N GLY A 450 8.48 2.49 -20.18
CA GLY A 450 7.42 1.91 -19.38
C GLY A 450 7.99 1.12 -18.19
N ALA A 451 8.88 0.17 -18.46
CA ALA A 451 9.64 -0.48 -17.42
C ALA A 451 11.07 -0.82 -17.84
N LEU A 452 12.04 -0.47 -17.01
CA LEU A 452 13.41 -0.95 -17.03
C LEU A 452 13.53 -2.14 -16.07
N VAL A 453 13.95 -3.28 -16.61
CA VAL A 453 13.99 -4.55 -15.88
C VAL A 453 15.35 -5.23 -16.03
N ASP A 454 16.04 -5.40 -14.91
CA ASP A 454 17.30 -6.15 -14.79
C ASP A 454 17.06 -7.38 -13.91
N GLY A 455 17.22 -8.57 -14.49
CA GLY A 455 16.89 -9.85 -13.86
C GLY A 455 17.59 -11.05 -14.51
N ASP A 456 17.69 -12.19 -13.80
CA ASP A 456 18.24 -13.42 -14.39
C ASP A 456 17.26 -14.04 -15.40
N SER A 457 15.99 -14.11 -15.01
CA SER A 457 14.86 -14.46 -15.86
C SER A 457 13.78 -13.42 -15.68
N ILE A 458 13.22 -12.91 -16.78
CA ILE A 458 12.22 -11.85 -16.78
C ILE A 458 10.95 -12.41 -17.41
N ASN A 459 9.84 -12.43 -16.69
CA ASN A 459 8.55 -12.88 -17.20
C ASN A 459 7.61 -11.68 -17.23
N VAL A 460 7.21 -11.24 -18.43
CA VAL A 460 6.18 -10.21 -18.58
C VAL A 460 4.92 -10.90 -19.09
N LEU A 461 3.89 -10.93 -18.24
CA LEU A 461 2.63 -11.60 -18.48
C LEU A 461 1.54 -10.56 -18.60
N CYS A 462 1.04 -10.39 -19.82
CA CYS A 462 0.00 -9.41 -20.12
C CYS A 462 0.47 -7.98 -19.73
N GLY A 463 -0.46 -7.03 -19.64
CA GLY A 463 -0.14 -5.65 -19.25
C GLY A 463 0.08 -4.71 -20.45
N SER A 464 0.25 -3.42 -20.14
CA SER A 464 0.35 -2.33 -21.12
C SER A 464 1.52 -1.41 -20.81
N TYR A 465 2.40 -1.23 -21.79
CA TYR A 465 3.57 -0.36 -21.72
C TYR A 465 3.61 0.48 -23.00
N THR A 466 2.67 1.41 -23.12
CA THR A 466 2.38 2.15 -24.36
C THR A 466 2.66 3.62 -24.21
N GLY A 467 2.93 4.33 -25.31
CA GLY A 467 3.00 5.80 -25.30
C GLY A 467 4.17 6.39 -24.53
N ASN A 468 5.20 5.60 -24.19
CA ASN A 468 6.38 6.08 -23.48
C ASN A 468 7.38 6.75 -24.47
N ASP A 469 8.10 7.76 -23.99
CA ASP A 469 9.03 8.56 -24.81
C ASP A 469 10.31 7.78 -25.20
N ASP A 470 10.68 6.74 -24.46
CA ASP A 470 11.73 5.81 -24.83
C ASP A 470 11.10 4.48 -25.30
N TYR A 471 11.25 3.40 -24.52
CA TYR A 471 10.77 2.07 -24.86
C TYR A 471 9.56 1.64 -24.02
N GLY A 472 8.74 0.72 -24.52
CA GLY A 472 7.76 0.06 -23.66
C GLY A 472 8.46 -0.75 -22.54
N LEU A 473 9.47 -1.52 -22.93
CA LEU A 473 10.29 -2.33 -22.02
C LEU A 473 11.78 -2.20 -22.32
N GLU A 474 12.60 -1.94 -21.32
CA GLU A 474 14.05 -2.10 -21.37
C GLU A 474 14.47 -3.31 -20.56
N LEU A 475 15.16 -4.26 -21.19
CA LEU A 475 15.39 -5.60 -20.65
C LEU A 475 16.88 -5.92 -20.58
N ASP A 476 17.35 -6.36 -19.42
CA ASP A 476 18.70 -6.87 -19.18
C ASP A 476 18.62 -8.27 -18.55
N GLY A 477 18.47 -9.31 -19.38
CA GLY A 477 18.22 -10.68 -18.94
C GLY A 477 17.52 -11.55 -19.99
N ASN A 478 17.26 -12.81 -19.66
CA ASN A 478 16.44 -13.67 -20.51
C ASN A 478 14.96 -13.37 -20.26
N ALA A 479 14.29 -12.78 -21.24
CA ALA A 479 12.91 -12.34 -21.13
C ALA A 479 11.93 -13.26 -21.87
N ASP A 480 10.80 -13.53 -21.21
CA ASP A 480 9.62 -14.15 -21.78
C ASP A 480 8.45 -13.15 -21.77
N LEU A 481 8.08 -12.68 -22.97
CA LEU A 481 7.05 -11.65 -23.18
C LEU A 481 5.74 -12.30 -23.65
N ARG A 482 4.79 -12.47 -22.74
CA ARG A 482 3.52 -13.15 -22.98
C ARG A 482 2.37 -12.14 -23.03
N GLY A 483 2.14 -11.58 -24.21
CA GLY A 483 1.06 -10.65 -24.51
C GLY A 483 1.12 -9.26 -23.84
N PRO A 484 2.28 -8.64 -23.57
CA PRO A 484 2.31 -7.22 -23.26
C PRO A 484 1.90 -6.39 -24.49
N ILE A 485 1.20 -5.28 -24.26
CA ILE A 485 0.88 -4.28 -25.28
C ILE A 485 2.00 -3.23 -25.26
N LEU A 486 2.70 -3.03 -26.38
CA LEU A 486 3.93 -2.22 -26.47
C LEU A 486 3.86 -1.11 -27.54
N THR A 487 2.67 -0.79 -28.03
CA THR A 487 2.52 0.13 -29.17
C THR A 487 2.66 1.59 -28.75
N GLY A 488 3.12 2.43 -29.68
CA GLY A 488 3.12 3.89 -29.49
C GLY A 488 4.28 4.44 -28.68
N ASN A 489 5.27 3.62 -28.31
CA ASN A 489 6.52 4.08 -27.72
C ASN A 489 7.44 4.68 -28.80
N THR A 490 8.13 5.78 -28.47
CA THR A 490 8.85 6.58 -29.47
C THR A 490 10.14 5.91 -29.96
N ASP A 491 10.96 5.35 -29.07
CA ASP A 491 12.23 4.69 -29.44
C ASP A 491 12.06 3.21 -29.79
N GLY A 492 10.96 2.59 -29.36
CA GLY A 492 10.52 1.27 -29.84
C GLY A 492 9.69 0.47 -28.83
N GLU A 493 9.18 -0.68 -29.27
CA GLU A 493 8.36 -1.55 -28.41
C GLU A 493 9.16 -2.06 -27.19
N TYR A 494 10.38 -2.53 -27.43
CA TYR A 494 11.31 -2.93 -26.38
C TYR A 494 12.77 -2.78 -26.82
N ASN A 495 13.66 -2.67 -25.83
CA ASN A 495 15.11 -2.71 -25.98
C ASN A 495 15.68 -3.89 -25.18
N LEU A 496 16.65 -4.60 -25.74
CA LEU A 496 17.32 -5.72 -25.07
C LEU A 496 18.82 -5.40 -24.95
N TRP A 497 19.27 -5.12 -23.74
CA TRP A 497 20.68 -4.85 -23.46
C TRP A 497 21.52 -6.12 -23.43
N SER A 498 20.98 -7.20 -22.85
CA SER A 498 21.62 -8.51 -22.83
C SER A 498 20.59 -9.64 -22.69
N GLY A 499 20.97 -10.87 -23.02
CA GLY A 499 20.12 -12.05 -22.91
C GLY A 499 19.36 -12.38 -24.20
N THR A 500 18.18 -12.96 -24.06
CA THR A 500 17.31 -13.40 -25.15
C THR A 500 15.87 -12.99 -24.88
N VAL A 501 15.07 -12.82 -25.95
CA VAL A 501 13.64 -12.58 -25.83
C VAL A 501 12.91 -13.73 -26.50
N THR A 502 11.98 -14.32 -25.76
CA THR A 502 10.92 -15.16 -26.30
C THR A 502 9.59 -14.42 -26.14
N SER A 503 8.65 -14.68 -27.04
CA SER A 503 7.35 -14.04 -26.96
C SER A 503 6.22 -14.99 -27.28
N GLY A 504 5.01 -14.62 -26.87
CA GLY A 504 3.77 -15.28 -27.25
C GLY A 504 2.55 -14.59 -26.66
N PRO A 505 1.37 -15.20 -26.73
CA PRO A 505 0.14 -14.59 -26.22
C PRO A 505 0.12 -14.57 -24.69
N CYS A 506 -0.67 -13.64 -24.14
CA CYS A 506 -1.02 -13.57 -22.72
C CYS A 506 -1.67 -14.89 -22.26
N GLY A 507 -1.38 -15.32 -21.02
CA GLY A 507 -1.94 -16.55 -20.42
C GLY A 507 -1.17 -17.86 -20.65
N LYS A 508 0.00 -17.83 -21.30
CA LYS A 508 0.87 -19.02 -21.46
C LYS A 508 2.24 -18.81 -20.81
N GLN A 509 2.46 -19.39 -19.63
CA GLN A 509 3.81 -19.55 -19.07
C GLN A 509 4.57 -20.62 -19.86
N VAL A 510 5.82 -20.36 -20.25
CA VAL A 510 6.70 -21.43 -20.74
C VAL A 510 7.37 -22.08 -19.55
N GLU A 511 7.02 -23.33 -19.26
CA GLU A 511 7.91 -24.19 -18.47
C GLU A 511 9.20 -24.37 -19.28
N ALA A 512 10.29 -23.78 -18.80
CA ALA A 512 11.61 -23.89 -19.41
C ALA A 512 12.01 -25.37 -19.53
N LYS A 513 11.92 -25.92 -20.74
CA LYS A 513 12.62 -27.15 -21.09
C LYS A 513 14.00 -26.78 -21.59
N SER A 514 15.00 -27.12 -20.79
CA SER A 514 16.40 -27.04 -21.16
C SER A 514 16.69 -27.99 -22.33
N GLY A 515 17.28 -27.43 -23.38
CA GLY A 515 17.86 -28.17 -24.49
C GLY A 515 16.92 -28.39 -25.67
N GLU A 516 17.09 -27.57 -26.70
CA GLU A 516 17.44 -28.06 -28.04
C GLU A 516 17.78 -26.87 -28.95
N GLU A 517 18.91 -27.01 -29.65
CA GLU A 517 19.41 -26.08 -30.66
C GLU A 517 18.43 -25.98 -31.84
N GLY A 518 18.19 -24.76 -32.32
CA GLY A 518 17.88 -24.46 -33.73
C GLY A 518 16.60 -25.03 -34.33
N GLY A 519 15.58 -24.18 -34.56
CA GLY A 519 14.39 -24.58 -35.31
C GLY A 519 13.58 -23.42 -35.88
N GLU A 520 13.99 -22.98 -37.07
CA GLU A 520 13.29 -22.25 -38.15
C GLU A 520 11.95 -21.49 -37.94
N ARG A 521 12.05 -20.18 -38.23
CA ARG A 521 11.15 -19.29 -39.00
C ARG A 521 9.72 -19.79 -39.31
N GLY A 522 8.72 -19.13 -38.70
CA GLY A 522 7.33 -19.09 -39.17
C GLY A 522 7.09 -18.06 -40.27
N TYR A 523 6.47 -18.51 -41.36
CA TYR A 523 6.09 -17.81 -42.59
C TYR A 523 5.21 -16.56 -42.37
N LYS A 524 5.48 -15.47 -43.11
CA LYS A 524 4.53 -14.38 -43.38
C LYS A 524 3.51 -14.81 -44.45
N PRO A 525 2.26 -14.29 -44.45
CA PRO A 525 1.38 -14.42 -45.61
C PRO A 525 2.05 -13.80 -46.84
N GLN A 526 2.18 -14.58 -47.91
CA GLN A 526 2.56 -14.03 -49.21
C GLN A 526 1.34 -13.34 -49.82
N ASN A 527 1.45 -12.04 -50.06
CA ASN A 527 0.54 -11.35 -50.98
C ASN A 527 0.72 -11.98 -52.37
N ASN A 528 -0.27 -12.74 -52.82
CA ASN A 528 -0.32 -13.28 -54.18
C ASN A 528 -0.69 -12.17 -55.16
N LEU A 529 0.26 -11.76 -56.01
CA LEU A 529 0.12 -10.77 -57.09
C LEU A 529 -0.64 -11.32 -58.32
N SER A 530 -1.74 -12.07 -58.14
CA SER A 530 -2.48 -12.65 -59.28
C SER A 530 -4.01 -12.62 -59.21
N GLY A 531 -4.62 -11.92 -58.25
CA GLY A 531 -6.06 -11.61 -58.32
C GLY A 531 -7.03 -12.79 -58.21
N GLU A 532 -6.58 -13.99 -57.84
CA GLU A 532 -7.46 -15.04 -57.33
C GLU A 532 -7.77 -14.79 -55.85
N PRO A 533 -8.99 -15.12 -55.37
CA PRO A 533 -9.34 -14.95 -53.96
C PRO A 533 -8.34 -15.71 -53.07
N PRO A 534 -7.89 -15.12 -51.96
CA PRO A 534 -6.86 -15.72 -51.13
C PRO A 534 -7.33 -17.09 -50.62
N VAL A 535 -6.50 -18.12 -50.81
CA VAL A 535 -6.74 -19.45 -50.25
C VAL A 535 -6.33 -19.41 -48.77
N CYS A 536 -7.30 -19.11 -47.90
CA CYS A 536 -7.07 -18.97 -46.45
C CYS A 536 -7.39 -20.27 -45.72
N ASN A 537 -6.52 -21.25 -45.91
CA ASN A 537 -6.55 -22.52 -45.19
C ASN A 537 -5.35 -22.59 -44.25
N GLY A 538 -5.55 -23.16 -43.06
CA GLY A 538 -4.49 -23.33 -42.06
C GLY A 538 -4.61 -24.66 -41.34
N GLU A 539 -3.50 -25.17 -40.84
CA GLU A 539 -3.46 -26.32 -39.94
C GLU A 539 -2.77 -25.90 -38.65
N LYS A 540 -3.37 -26.22 -37.51
CA LYS A 540 -2.77 -26.07 -36.19
C LYS A 540 -2.61 -27.45 -35.58
N LYS A 541 -1.43 -27.69 -35.02
CA LYS A 541 -1.13 -28.89 -34.23
C LYS A 541 -1.18 -28.52 -32.75
N VAL A 542 -1.78 -29.39 -31.95
CA VAL A 542 -1.81 -29.31 -30.48
C VAL A 542 -1.32 -30.64 -29.94
N LEU A 543 -0.44 -30.64 -28.94
CA LEU A 543 -0.03 -31.88 -28.28
C LEU A 543 -1.08 -32.24 -27.23
N LEU A 544 -1.74 -33.38 -27.39
CA LEU A 544 -2.69 -33.92 -26.43
C LEU A 544 -2.02 -35.04 -25.63
N GLY A 545 -2.57 -35.35 -24.45
CA GLY A 545 -2.13 -36.50 -23.65
C GLY A 545 -2.09 -37.85 -24.40
N THR A 546 -2.83 -37.99 -25.50
CA THR A 546 -2.89 -39.21 -26.33
C THR A 546 -2.06 -39.14 -27.61
N GLY A 547 -1.42 -38.02 -27.91
CA GLY A 547 -0.59 -37.79 -29.09
C GLY A 547 -0.82 -36.44 -29.74
N ASP A 548 -0.31 -36.24 -30.95
CA ASP A 548 -0.53 -35.00 -31.71
C ASP A 548 -1.97 -34.90 -32.20
N GLY A 549 -2.69 -33.85 -31.82
CA GLY A 549 -3.98 -33.48 -32.37
C GLY A 549 -3.87 -32.37 -33.41
N PHE A 550 -4.84 -32.27 -34.31
CA PHE A 550 -4.81 -31.30 -35.40
C PHE A 550 -6.17 -30.62 -35.62
N GLY A 551 -6.14 -29.33 -35.93
CA GLY A 551 -7.27 -28.54 -36.40
C GLY A 551 -6.97 -28.00 -37.79
N ILE A 552 -7.80 -28.38 -38.77
CA ILE A 552 -7.70 -27.93 -40.16
C ILE A 552 -8.80 -26.90 -40.39
N PHE A 553 -8.39 -25.67 -40.69
CA PHE A 553 -9.23 -24.50 -40.89
C PHE A 553 -9.28 -24.19 -42.38
N GLN A 554 -10.48 -24.08 -42.97
CA GLN A 554 -10.64 -23.84 -44.39
C GLN A 554 -11.60 -22.70 -44.68
N ASN A 555 -11.26 -21.86 -45.66
CA ASN A 555 -12.05 -20.70 -46.10
C ASN A 555 -12.34 -19.65 -45.01
N LEU A 556 -11.39 -19.38 -44.12
CA LEU A 556 -11.57 -18.44 -43.00
C LEU A 556 -10.68 -17.19 -43.15
N CYS A 557 -10.76 -16.51 -44.29
CA CYS A 557 -9.89 -15.36 -44.57
C CYS A 557 -10.04 -14.21 -43.58
N GLY A 558 -8.92 -13.60 -43.18
CA GLY A 558 -8.89 -12.43 -42.30
C GLY A 558 -9.23 -12.75 -40.83
N LEU A 559 -9.26 -14.05 -40.50
CA LEU A 559 -9.49 -14.55 -39.16
C LEU A 559 -8.23 -15.25 -38.63
N ASP A 560 -7.97 -15.07 -37.35
CA ASP A 560 -6.93 -15.76 -36.60
C ASP A 560 -7.51 -17.04 -35.98
N PHE A 561 -6.72 -18.12 -35.99
CA PHE A 561 -7.14 -19.42 -35.44
C PHE A 561 -6.22 -19.85 -34.31
N GLN A 562 -6.83 -20.32 -33.23
CA GLN A 562 -6.17 -20.93 -32.10
C GLN A 562 -6.69 -22.36 -31.92
N LEU A 563 -5.80 -23.24 -31.48
CA LEU A 563 -6.13 -24.61 -31.11
C LEU A 563 -5.32 -24.95 -29.86
N GLU A 564 -6.00 -25.25 -28.77
CA GLU A 564 -5.39 -25.48 -27.46
C GLU A 564 -5.84 -26.80 -26.85
N GLU A 565 -5.02 -27.41 -25.98
CA GLU A 565 -5.42 -28.61 -25.26
C GLU A 565 -6.31 -28.23 -24.09
N VAL A 566 -7.40 -28.98 -23.88
CA VAL A 566 -8.27 -28.82 -22.72
C VAL A 566 -8.18 -30.06 -21.86
N LYS A 567 -7.58 -29.95 -20.67
CA LYS A 567 -7.41 -31.07 -19.74
C LYS A 567 -8.65 -31.30 -18.89
N THR A 568 -8.80 -32.53 -18.36
CA THR A 568 -9.96 -32.90 -17.53
C THR A 568 -10.18 -32.01 -16.29
N GLY A 569 -9.13 -31.38 -15.75
CA GLY A 569 -9.22 -30.51 -14.57
C GLY A 569 -9.72 -29.09 -14.84
N ILE A 570 -9.85 -28.71 -16.11
CA ILE A 570 -10.27 -27.38 -16.56
C ILE A 570 -11.47 -27.44 -17.51
N LEU A 571 -12.22 -28.56 -17.49
CA LEU A 571 -13.42 -28.69 -18.31
C LEU A 571 -14.50 -27.69 -17.85
N PRO A 572 -15.22 -27.04 -18.77
CA PRO A 572 -16.25 -26.04 -18.43
C PRO A 572 -17.49 -26.64 -17.75
N GLY A 573 -17.63 -27.98 -17.76
CA GLY A 573 -18.67 -28.68 -17.02
C GLY A 573 -18.33 -30.18 -16.89
N VAL A 574 -19.00 -30.85 -15.95
CA VAL A 574 -18.82 -32.30 -15.74
C VAL A 574 -19.36 -33.07 -16.96
N LEU A 575 -18.60 -34.07 -17.44
CA LEU A 575 -19.04 -34.91 -18.57
C LEU A 575 -20.29 -35.72 -18.20
N PRO A 576 -21.21 -35.99 -19.17
CA PRO A 576 -22.39 -36.79 -18.91
C PRO A 576 -22.02 -38.21 -18.45
N GLY A 577 -22.84 -38.77 -17.55
CA GLY A 577 -22.62 -40.12 -17.03
C GLY A 577 -22.58 -41.17 -18.15
N GLY A 578 -21.50 -41.95 -18.18
CA GLY A 578 -21.23 -42.94 -19.22
C GLY A 578 -20.08 -42.59 -20.16
N PHE A 579 -19.57 -41.34 -20.12
CA PHE A 579 -18.39 -40.92 -20.87
C PHE A 579 -17.16 -40.77 -19.98
N VAL A 580 -16.02 -41.27 -20.45
CA VAL A 580 -14.71 -41.06 -19.84
C VAL A 580 -13.87 -40.13 -20.73
N TYR A 581 -13.33 -39.07 -20.14
CA TYR A 581 -12.46 -38.12 -20.85
C TYR A 581 -11.23 -38.84 -21.42
N ILE A 582 -10.92 -38.58 -22.70
CA ILE A 582 -9.71 -39.06 -23.37
C ILE A 582 -8.79 -37.89 -23.73
N ALA A 583 -9.30 -36.90 -24.47
CA ALA A 583 -8.54 -35.73 -24.90
C ALA A 583 -9.47 -34.55 -25.21
N GLY A 584 -9.04 -33.32 -24.97
CA GLY A 584 -9.83 -32.11 -25.22
C GLY A 584 -9.08 -31.10 -26.07
N MET A 585 -9.81 -30.41 -26.94
CA MET A 585 -9.32 -29.29 -27.73
C MET A 585 -10.25 -28.09 -27.57
N ASP A 586 -9.70 -26.90 -27.38
CA ASP A 586 -10.44 -25.65 -27.53
C ASP A 586 -10.07 -24.99 -28.85
N VAL A 587 -11.09 -24.55 -29.58
CA VAL A 587 -10.93 -23.92 -30.88
C VAL A 587 -11.31 -22.45 -30.75
N GLY A 588 -10.32 -21.57 -30.85
CA GLY A 588 -10.54 -20.12 -30.85
C GLY A 588 -10.50 -19.56 -32.27
N ILE A 589 -11.42 -18.66 -32.61
CA ILE A 589 -11.38 -17.89 -33.87
C ILE A 589 -11.65 -16.43 -33.55
N SER A 590 -10.82 -15.53 -34.08
CA SER A 590 -10.98 -14.09 -33.89
C SER A 590 -10.72 -13.30 -35.18
N SER A 591 -11.20 -12.06 -35.23
CA SER A 591 -10.80 -11.06 -36.22
C SER A 591 -10.29 -9.83 -35.47
N GLY A 592 -8.97 -9.67 -35.39
CA GLY A 592 -8.37 -8.69 -34.48
C GLY A 592 -8.75 -9.02 -33.03
N GLU A 593 -9.35 -8.06 -32.33
CA GLU A 593 -9.77 -8.18 -30.92
C GLU A 593 -11.16 -8.83 -30.74
N GLN A 594 -11.91 -9.07 -31.82
CA GLN A 594 -13.26 -9.64 -31.72
C GLN A 594 -13.25 -11.16 -31.88
N VAL A 595 -13.83 -11.87 -30.90
CA VAL A 595 -14.08 -13.31 -30.99
C VAL A 595 -15.21 -13.59 -32.00
N VAL A 596 -14.98 -14.55 -32.89
CA VAL A 596 -15.96 -14.99 -33.89
C VAL A 596 -16.69 -16.20 -33.34
N GLU A 597 -17.98 -16.09 -33.06
CA GLU A 597 -18.77 -17.19 -32.48
C GLU A 597 -19.41 -18.10 -33.54
N GLU A 598 -19.63 -17.61 -34.76
CA GLU A 598 -20.16 -18.39 -35.88
C GLU A 598 -19.23 -18.30 -37.10
N LEU A 599 -19.01 -19.42 -37.78
CA LEU A 599 -18.15 -19.43 -38.96
C LEU A 599 -18.79 -18.68 -40.14
N PRO A 600 -18.00 -17.92 -40.92
CA PRO A 600 -18.48 -17.31 -42.16
C PRO A 600 -18.98 -18.38 -43.14
N VAL A 601 -19.93 -18.00 -44.01
CA VAL A 601 -20.56 -18.90 -44.98
C VAL A 601 -19.49 -19.60 -45.84
N GLY A 602 -19.44 -20.93 -45.76
CA GLY A 602 -18.47 -21.77 -46.48
C GLY A 602 -17.17 -22.08 -45.72
N GLY A 603 -17.01 -21.52 -44.51
CA GLY A 603 -15.95 -21.85 -43.56
C GLY A 603 -16.10 -23.25 -42.98
N LYS A 604 -14.98 -23.96 -42.78
CA LYS A 604 -14.97 -25.32 -42.22
C LYS A 604 -13.82 -25.52 -41.25
N ILE A 605 -14.10 -26.21 -40.15
CA ILE A 605 -13.10 -26.70 -39.22
C ILE A 605 -13.17 -28.23 -39.21
N THR A 606 -12.03 -28.90 -39.32
CA THR A 606 -11.91 -30.34 -39.12
C THR A 606 -10.94 -30.61 -37.99
N LEU A 607 -11.41 -31.25 -36.92
CA LEU A 607 -10.58 -31.67 -35.80
C LEU A 607 -10.17 -33.14 -35.96
N LYS A 608 -8.94 -33.44 -35.60
CA LYS A 608 -8.37 -34.78 -35.60
C LYS A 608 -7.82 -35.07 -34.21
N PHE A 609 -8.48 -35.96 -33.49
CA PHE A 609 -8.01 -36.44 -32.19
C PHE A 609 -7.23 -37.74 -32.40
N PRO A 610 -6.02 -37.89 -31.85
CA PRO A 610 -5.29 -39.15 -31.93
C PRO A 610 -6.00 -40.22 -31.12
N ILE A 611 -6.26 -41.37 -31.74
CA ILE A 611 -6.93 -42.51 -31.11
C ILE A 611 -5.91 -43.22 -30.21
N PRO A 612 -6.19 -43.38 -28.90
CA PRO A 612 -5.28 -44.08 -28.00
C PRO A 612 -5.03 -45.53 -28.46
N THR A 613 -3.80 -46.00 -28.31
CA THR A 613 -3.43 -47.38 -28.63
C THR A 613 -4.31 -48.37 -27.86
N GLY A 614 -5.08 -49.18 -28.58
CA GLY A 614 -5.96 -50.20 -27.99
C GLY A 614 -7.38 -49.74 -27.63
N ALA A 615 -7.76 -48.49 -27.96
CA ALA A 615 -9.14 -48.02 -27.84
C ALA A 615 -10.08 -48.71 -28.84
N ASP A 616 -11.32 -48.96 -28.44
CA ASP A 616 -12.39 -49.41 -29.35
C ASP A 616 -12.94 -48.20 -30.11
N GLU A 617 -12.65 -48.13 -31.41
CA GLU A 617 -13.07 -47.02 -32.26
C GLU A 617 -14.60 -46.84 -32.31
N ALA A 618 -15.36 -47.92 -32.08
CA ALA A 618 -16.82 -47.89 -32.09
C ALA A 618 -17.42 -47.28 -30.82
N SER A 619 -16.64 -47.12 -29.75
CA SER A 619 -17.09 -46.49 -28.50
C SER A 619 -16.70 -45.01 -28.40
N LEU A 620 -15.94 -44.47 -29.36
CA LEU A 620 -15.46 -43.09 -29.33
C LEU A 620 -16.52 -42.09 -29.81
N ALA A 621 -16.65 -40.99 -29.06
CA ALA A 621 -17.51 -39.86 -29.40
C ALA A 621 -16.79 -38.53 -29.12
N VAL A 622 -17.15 -37.48 -29.85
CA VAL A 622 -16.70 -36.11 -29.57
C VAL A 622 -17.86 -35.31 -29.00
N LEU A 623 -17.65 -34.67 -27.85
CA LEU A 623 -18.61 -33.83 -27.16
C LEU A 623 -18.22 -32.36 -27.30
N PHE A 624 -19.18 -31.48 -27.51
CA PHE A 624 -19.00 -30.02 -27.57
C PHE A 624 -19.69 -29.33 -26.40
N TRP A 625 -19.03 -28.35 -25.79
CA TRP A 625 -19.64 -27.52 -24.75
C TRP A 625 -20.43 -26.36 -25.35
N ASN A 626 -21.77 -26.39 -25.23
CA ASN A 626 -22.64 -25.35 -25.78
C ASN A 626 -22.85 -24.13 -24.88
N GLY A 627 -22.05 -23.98 -23.81
CA GLY A 627 -22.24 -22.97 -22.77
C GLY A 627 -23.04 -23.44 -21.54
N SER A 628 -23.70 -24.60 -21.62
CA SER A 628 -24.51 -25.14 -20.50
C SER A 628 -24.42 -26.65 -20.31
N THR A 629 -24.30 -27.41 -21.40
CA THR A 629 -24.26 -28.88 -21.39
C THR A 629 -23.35 -29.40 -22.50
N TRP A 630 -22.78 -30.58 -22.28
CA TRP A 630 -22.07 -31.32 -23.32
C TRP A 630 -23.05 -31.95 -24.32
N VAL A 631 -22.83 -31.69 -25.61
CA VAL A 631 -23.63 -32.22 -26.72
C VAL A 631 -22.74 -33.04 -27.64
N GLU A 632 -23.17 -34.26 -27.99
CA GLU A 632 -22.42 -35.11 -28.92
C GLU A 632 -22.43 -34.55 -30.34
N VAL A 633 -21.25 -34.43 -30.94
CA VAL A 633 -21.07 -33.99 -32.33
C VAL A 633 -21.10 -35.21 -33.24
N THR A 634 -22.18 -35.33 -34.02
CA THR A 634 -22.38 -36.47 -34.91
C THR A 634 -21.52 -36.38 -36.17
N GLY A 635 -21.17 -37.53 -36.76
CA GLY A 635 -20.47 -37.61 -38.05
C GLY A 635 -18.96 -37.80 -37.97
N GLY A 636 -18.44 -38.09 -36.77
CA GLY A 636 -17.05 -38.45 -36.54
C GLY A 636 -16.72 -39.85 -37.07
N LYS A 637 -15.47 -40.08 -37.43
CA LYS A 637 -15.00 -41.39 -37.88
C LYS A 637 -13.50 -41.58 -37.62
N ALA A 638 -13.11 -42.82 -37.32
CA ALA A 638 -11.70 -43.20 -37.26
C ALA A 638 -11.10 -43.29 -38.67
N VAL A 639 -9.99 -42.58 -38.89
CA VAL A 639 -9.21 -42.58 -40.14
C VAL A 639 -7.73 -42.40 -39.79
N ASP A 640 -6.88 -43.31 -40.26
CA ASP A 640 -5.41 -43.23 -40.15
C ASP A 640 -4.88 -42.98 -38.72
N GLY A 641 -5.51 -43.61 -37.72
CA GLY A 641 -5.13 -43.45 -36.29
C GLY A 641 -5.70 -42.21 -35.61
N PHE A 642 -6.59 -41.47 -36.28
CA PHE A 642 -7.28 -40.31 -35.74
C PHE A 642 -8.80 -40.48 -35.74
N TYR A 643 -9.47 -39.98 -34.72
CA TYR A 643 -10.89 -39.72 -34.75
C TYR A 643 -11.12 -38.34 -35.34
N VAL A 644 -11.65 -38.29 -36.57
CA VAL A 644 -11.78 -37.07 -37.37
C VAL A 644 -13.23 -36.61 -37.38
N ILE A 645 -13.46 -35.34 -37.03
CA ILE A 645 -14.79 -34.73 -36.92
C ILE A 645 -14.79 -33.35 -37.58
N GLY A 646 -15.85 -33.05 -38.35
CA GLY A 646 -16.09 -31.70 -38.87
C GLY A 646 -16.92 -30.89 -37.90
N VAL A 647 -16.50 -29.67 -37.59
CA VAL A 647 -17.20 -28.76 -36.66
C VAL A 647 -17.43 -27.41 -37.33
N ASN A 648 -18.51 -26.74 -36.93
CA ASN A 648 -19.03 -25.55 -37.60
C ASN A 648 -18.97 -24.27 -36.72
N GLN A 649 -18.39 -24.36 -35.53
CA GLN A 649 -18.24 -23.24 -34.61
C GLN A 649 -17.00 -23.43 -33.72
N PRO A 650 -16.40 -22.34 -33.22
CA PRO A 650 -15.36 -22.40 -32.20
C PRO A 650 -15.92 -22.84 -30.83
N GLY A 651 -15.01 -23.15 -29.91
CA GLY A 651 -15.28 -23.57 -28.54
C GLY A 651 -14.66 -24.92 -28.18
N THR A 652 -15.11 -25.49 -27.06
CA THR A 652 -14.46 -26.65 -26.43
C THR A 652 -15.04 -27.97 -26.92
N TYR A 653 -14.16 -28.85 -27.41
CA TYR A 653 -14.46 -30.20 -27.89
C TYR A 653 -13.67 -31.26 -27.12
N VAL A 654 -14.30 -32.37 -26.75
CA VAL A 654 -13.69 -33.46 -25.99
C VAL A 654 -13.93 -34.79 -26.69
N LEU A 655 -12.87 -35.53 -26.99
CA LEU A 655 -12.93 -36.95 -27.28
C LEU A 655 -13.15 -37.73 -25.98
N ALA A 656 -14.16 -38.59 -25.97
CA ALA A 656 -14.51 -39.47 -24.86
C ALA A 656 -14.89 -40.87 -25.35
N SER A 657 -14.83 -41.86 -24.45
CA SER A 657 -15.30 -43.24 -24.69
C SER A 657 -16.32 -43.70 -23.65
#